data_AF-A0A060NG98-F1
#
_entry.id   AF-A0A060NG98-F1
#
_cell.length_a   1.000
_cell.length_b   1.000
_cell.length_c   1.000
_cell.angle_alpha   90.00
_cell.angle_beta   90.00
_cell.angle_gamma   90.00
#
_symmetry.space_group_name_H-M   'P 1'
#
loop_
_entity.id
_entity.type
_entity.pdbx_description
1 polymer ?
#
loop_
_entity_poly.entity_id
_entity_poly.type
_entity_poly.pdbx_seq_one_letter_code
_entity_poly.pdbx_strand_id
1 'polypeptide(L)'
;MDKPELARHALASYDRLLQLDPGLRPRPGQRLMAEQVAQTFSLADLGPTAASPALPGVKPERAVAVIQAGTGVGKSLAYCAPALAMALQRNTRLLISTATVALQEQLVHKDLPALAAQSEQPFRFALAKGRGRYVCKLKLERQLSRLGGARTSDGAAEEDVHEDDWFLEAQPAPQGQSDDLAVLSALQTELASGRWGGDLDTLSQAPDGRVWQSVAVQASSCAARHCPVYHQCSYFQQRKELVGAQVIVVNHDLLLSTLGSRTLPELDNCLLVIDEAHHLPAVALEQFASRMDLSRLGWIERLAQRALRTGASLGLDELAAVPGHAAALRSAMQELARLVVLQFGTELGGVPLSQSASATAGARQAALAASGAAGTGFATERVARLGAGQTPPALLEPLNALLRSAGAFIDLLRLLAKALRAEMRDQPQQSRQLATQYAQLGSLTPRLEAAHETARLLLQQPTEGAEPVAKWFGWQSAGADAALMAHASPTLPGSTLRQHLWGSVRTAVLTSATLSSGGRFDYFLRESGLDHDPDVCALEVPSPFDFSRQGRIVLASTRADPKDASAFNAELVCSLMQDLACVRHGALVLFTSRLQLRLACEALPPALRPLVLVQNELPRQRLLRLHTERVATGQPSIIFGMQTFGEGLDLPGRLCEDLFITKLPFAPPDDPVGQARAEWLRAAGRDPFQELVLPAAAIRLAQWVGRAIRTEDDRAQVYCYDRRLHQSRFGQQLLAGLPPFERVLRPLQSAFAPL
;
A
#
# COMPACT_ATOMS: atom_id res chain seq x y z
N MET A 1 32.46 -3.11 -24.01
CA MET A 1 32.36 -4.47 -23.44
C MET A 1 31.18 -5.13 -24.08
N ASP A 2 31.36 -6.37 -24.52
CA ASP A 2 30.24 -7.19 -24.99
C ASP A 2 29.33 -7.57 -23.81
N LYS A 3 28.08 -7.95 -24.07
CA LYS A 3 27.09 -8.31 -23.04
C LYS A 3 27.61 -9.40 -22.07
N PRO A 4 28.27 -10.48 -22.52
CA PRO A 4 28.84 -11.50 -21.63
C PRO A 4 30.00 -10.99 -20.76
N GLU A 5 30.79 -10.02 -21.25
CA GLU A 5 31.84 -9.39 -20.45
C GLU A 5 31.24 -8.53 -19.34
N LEU A 6 30.16 -7.79 -19.63
CA LEU A 6 29.44 -7.00 -18.63
C LEU A 6 28.89 -7.89 -17.51
N ALA A 7 28.26 -9.01 -17.87
CA ALA A 7 27.75 -9.98 -16.88
C ALA A 7 28.89 -10.54 -16.00
N ARG A 8 30.01 -10.95 -16.60
CA ARG A 8 31.18 -11.46 -15.86
C ARG A 8 31.78 -10.41 -14.93
N HIS A 9 31.88 -9.16 -15.38
CA HIS A 9 32.39 -8.06 -14.56
C HIS A 9 31.47 -7.77 -13.35
N ALA A 10 30.15 -7.72 -13.58
CA ALA A 10 29.18 -7.53 -12.51
C ALA A 10 29.22 -8.66 -11.47
N LEU A 11 29.31 -9.91 -11.91
CA LEU A 11 29.43 -11.06 -11.03
C LEU A 11 30.77 -11.07 -10.26
N ALA A 12 31.88 -10.70 -10.92
CA ALA A 12 33.18 -10.59 -10.28
C ALA A 12 33.21 -9.49 -9.19
N SER A 13 32.43 -8.43 -9.34
CA SER A 13 32.24 -7.42 -8.29
C SER A 13 31.59 -8.02 -7.04
N TYR A 14 30.54 -8.82 -7.22
CA TYR A 14 29.89 -9.56 -6.13
C TYR A 14 30.85 -10.55 -5.45
N ASP A 15 31.61 -11.31 -6.23
CA ASP A 15 32.56 -12.30 -5.68
C ASP A 15 33.66 -11.64 -4.83
N ARG A 16 34.15 -10.47 -5.26
CA ARG A 16 35.12 -9.69 -4.48
C ARG A 16 34.53 -9.17 -3.17
N LEU A 17 33.29 -8.68 -3.18
CA LEU A 17 32.63 -8.21 -1.95
C LEU A 17 32.52 -9.33 -0.90
N LEU A 18 32.17 -10.55 -1.31
CA LEU A 18 32.13 -11.70 -0.41
C LEU A 18 33.51 -12.09 0.16
N GLN A 19 34.60 -11.79 -0.55
CA GLN A 19 35.96 -12.07 -0.08
C GLN A 19 36.48 -11.01 0.90
N LEU A 20 36.01 -9.77 0.78
CA LEU A 20 36.48 -8.63 1.58
C LEU A 20 35.83 -8.57 2.97
N ASP A 21 34.59 -9.07 3.12
CA ASP A 21 33.86 -9.03 4.38
C ASP A 21 33.88 -10.41 5.08
N PRO A 22 34.68 -10.59 6.15
CA PRO A 22 34.73 -11.85 6.88
C PRO A 22 33.41 -12.20 7.59
N GLY A 23 32.46 -11.26 7.70
CA GLY A 23 31.11 -11.50 8.21
C GLY A 23 30.14 -12.08 7.19
N LEU A 24 30.46 -12.03 5.89
CA LEU A 24 29.62 -12.55 4.81
C LEU A 24 29.97 -14.01 4.49
N ARG A 25 28.97 -14.89 4.60
CA ARG A 25 29.13 -16.31 4.23
C ARG A 25 28.64 -16.52 2.79
N PRO A 26 29.47 -17.11 1.91
CA PRO A 26 29.03 -17.44 0.56
C PRO A 26 27.95 -18.52 0.61
N ARG A 27 26.84 -18.28 -0.08
CA ARG A 27 25.73 -19.24 -0.20
C ARG A 27 25.54 -19.60 -1.68
N PRO A 28 25.38 -20.89 -2.03
CA PRO A 28 25.18 -21.31 -3.42
C PRO A 28 23.99 -20.60 -4.07
N GLY A 29 22.87 -20.51 -3.34
CA GLY A 29 21.69 -19.81 -3.82
C GLY A 29 21.93 -18.31 -4.05
N GLN A 30 22.68 -17.67 -3.15
CA GLN A 30 23.00 -16.25 -3.29
C GLN A 30 23.83 -15.96 -4.55
N ARG A 31 24.81 -16.83 -4.85
CA ARG A 31 25.62 -16.73 -6.06
C ARG A 31 24.76 -16.94 -7.33
N LEU A 32 23.89 -17.95 -7.34
CA LEU A 32 22.98 -18.21 -8.46
C LEU A 32 22.07 -17.00 -8.75
N MET A 33 21.53 -16.38 -7.69
CA MET A 33 20.76 -15.13 -7.82
C MET A 33 21.61 -14.01 -8.41
N ALA A 34 22.83 -13.79 -7.90
CA ALA A 34 23.71 -12.73 -8.39
C ALA A 34 24.11 -12.93 -9.85
N GLU A 35 24.36 -14.17 -10.27
CA GLU A 35 24.64 -14.53 -11.66
C GLU A 35 23.44 -14.23 -12.56
N GLN A 36 22.23 -14.65 -12.17
CA GLN A 36 21.03 -14.37 -12.94
C GLN A 36 20.76 -12.87 -13.07
N VAL A 37 20.98 -12.09 -12.00
CA VAL A 37 20.85 -10.62 -12.02
C VAL A 37 21.85 -10.00 -13.00
N ALA A 38 23.12 -10.42 -12.95
CA ALA A 38 24.16 -9.92 -13.84
C ALA A 38 23.85 -10.24 -15.31
N GLN A 39 23.39 -11.47 -15.60
CA GLN A 39 23.00 -11.89 -16.94
C GLN A 39 21.81 -11.06 -17.45
N THR A 40 20.72 -10.98 -16.69
CA THR A 40 19.51 -10.24 -17.10
C THR A 40 19.81 -8.78 -17.41
N PHE A 41 20.55 -8.08 -16.55
CA PHE A 41 20.88 -6.67 -16.80
C PHE A 41 21.91 -6.46 -17.92
N SER A 42 22.70 -7.48 -18.28
CA SER A 42 23.61 -7.40 -19.41
C SER A 42 22.92 -7.54 -20.77
N LEU A 43 21.79 -8.27 -20.82
CA LEU A 43 21.08 -8.59 -22.06
C LEU A 43 20.32 -7.39 -22.63
N ALA A 44 19.82 -6.49 -21.79
CA ALA A 44 18.93 -5.42 -22.25
C ALA A 44 19.66 -4.18 -22.77
N ASP A 45 19.10 -3.59 -23.84
CA ASP A 45 19.54 -2.30 -24.38
C ASP A 45 18.80 -1.15 -23.66
N LEU A 46 19.56 -0.17 -23.17
CA LEU A 46 19.04 0.95 -22.37
C LEU A 46 19.13 2.28 -23.12
N GLY A 47 18.18 3.18 -22.84
CA GLY A 47 18.14 4.54 -23.37
C GLY A 47 17.80 4.62 -24.86
N PRO A 48 17.90 5.82 -25.47
CA PRO A 48 17.76 5.97 -26.90
C PRO A 48 18.91 5.24 -27.59
N THR A 49 18.60 4.20 -28.35
CA THR A 49 19.56 3.39 -29.13
C THR A 49 20.40 4.28 -30.05
N ALA A 50 21.53 4.75 -29.53
CA ALA A 50 22.49 5.58 -30.24
C ALA A 50 23.87 4.93 -30.12
N ALA A 51 24.07 3.82 -30.84
CA ALA A 51 25.34 3.35 -31.39
C ALA A 51 25.24 1.89 -31.88
N SER A 52 24.42 1.65 -32.89
CA SER A 52 24.82 0.77 -33.98
C SER A 52 24.12 1.27 -35.25
N PRO A 53 24.84 1.53 -36.36
CA PRO A 53 24.25 1.89 -37.65
C PRO A 53 23.61 0.66 -38.32
N ALA A 54 22.90 -0.15 -37.53
CA ALA A 54 22.27 -1.39 -37.96
C ALA A 54 20.76 -1.16 -38.03
N LEU A 55 20.34 -0.79 -39.24
CA LEU A 55 19.02 -1.03 -39.84
C LEU A 55 17.78 -0.43 -39.13
N PRO A 56 17.01 0.45 -39.80
CA PRO A 56 15.67 0.79 -39.33
C PRO A 56 14.82 -0.49 -39.21
N GLY A 57 14.41 -0.82 -37.99
CA GLY A 57 13.55 -1.99 -37.70
C GLY A 57 14.02 -2.92 -36.57
N VAL A 58 15.24 -2.77 -36.04
CA VAL A 58 15.70 -3.59 -34.89
C VAL A 58 15.05 -3.09 -33.61
N LYS A 59 14.22 -3.93 -32.97
CA LYS A 59 13.67 -3.63 -31.65
C LYS A 59 14.78 -3.79 -30.59
N PRO A 60 14.95 -2.84 -29.67
CA PRO A 60 15.90 -2.96 -28.57
C PRO A 60 15.59 -4.19 -27.71
N GLU A 61 16.62 -4.92 -27.31
CA GLU A 61 16.48 -6.13 -26.51
C GLU A 61 16.00 -5.79 -25.09
N ARG A 62 15.05 -6.58 -24.60
CA ARG A 62 14.48 -6.47 -23.26
C ARG A 62 14.78 -7.76 -22.50
N ALA A 63 14.98 -7.68 -21.19
CA ALA A 63 15.23 -8.86 -20.37
C ALA A 63 14.71 -8.65 -18.95
N VAL A 64 13.89 -9.58 -18.47
CA VAL A 64 13.29 -9.54 -17.13
C VAL A 64 13.55 -10.86 -16.41
N ALA A 65 13.91 -10.80 -15.13
CA ALA A 65 14.03 -11.98 -14.29
C ALA A 65 13.05 -11.95 -13.12
N VAL A 66 12.44 -13.09 -12.84
CA VAL A 66 11.59 -13.33 -11.67
C VAL A 66 12.28 -14.37 -10.80
N ILE A 67 12.86 -13.93 -9.68
CA ILE A 67 13.72 -14.75 -8.84
C ILE A 67 13.08 -14.98 -7.47
N GLN A 68 12.62 -16.19 -7.20
CA GLN A 68 12.28 -16.60 -5.83
C GLN A 68 13.56 -16.91 -5.07
N ALA A 69 13.81 -16.17 -4.00
CA ALA A 69 14.95 -16.38 -3.13
C ALA A 69 14.50 -16.39 -1.67
N GLY A 70 14.50 -17.58 -1.06
CA GLY A 70 14.01 -17.82 0.29
C GLY A 70 14.62 -16.91 1.36
N THR A 71 14.03 -16.92 2.56
CA THR A 71 14.61 -16.24 3.71
C THR A 71 16.04 -16.74 3.95
N GLY A 72 16.92 -15.84 4.40
CA GLY A 72 18.32 -16.16 4.64
C GLY A 72 19.21 -16.27 3.40
N VAL A 73 18.71 -16.25 2.16
CA VAL A 73 19.60 -16.32 0.97
C VAL A 73 20.57 -15.14 0.90
N GLY A 74 20.21 -13.98 1.47
CA GLY A 74 20.98 -12.73 1.32
C GLY A 74 20.60 -11.98 0.04
N LYS A 75 19.28 -11.90 -0.23
CA LYS A 75 18.67 -11.27 -1.41
C LYS A 75 19.22 -9.89 -1.70
N SER A 76 19.22 -8.99 -0.71
CA SER A 76 19.65 -7.59 -0.87
C SER A 76 21.03 -7.50 -1.48
N LEU A 77 22.00 -8.24 -0.94
CA LEU A 77 23.35 -8.25 -1.47
C LEU A 77 23.42 -8.87 -2.87
N ALA A 78 22.71 -9.98 -3.08
CA ALA A 78 22.72 -10.73 -4.34
C ALA A 78 22.19 -9.93 -5.53
N TYR A 79 21.19 -9.05 -5.33
CA TYR A 79 20.75 -8.14 -6.39
C TYR A 79 21.54 -6.83 -6.41
N CYS A 80 21.84 -6.21 -5.25
CA CYS A 80 22.45 -4.87 -5.23
C CYS A 80 23.86 -4.87 -5.83
N ALA A 81 24.70 -5.83 -5.47
CA ALA A 81 26.11 -5.85 -5.89
C ALA A 81 26.28 -5.94 -7.43
N PRO A 82 25.73 -6.96 -8.12
CA PRO A 82 25.86 -7.03 -9.57
C PRO A 82 25.10 -5.90 -10.28
N ALA A 83 23.93 -5.46 -9.76
CA ALA A 83 23.16 -4.38 -10.35
C ALA A 83 23.91 -3.04 -10.30
N LEU A 84 24.55 -2.73 -9.17
CA LEU A 84 25.36 -1.53 -9.01
C LEU A 84 26.58 -1.55 -9.93
N ALA A 85 27.31 -2.67 -9.97
CA ALA A 85 28.45 -2.82 -10.86
C ALA A 85 28.05 -2.60 -12.33
N MET A 86 26.90 -3.14 -12.72
CA MET A 86 26.33 -2.93 -14.05
C MET A 86 25.94 -1.45 -14.29
N ALA A 87 25.28 -0.80 -13.33
CA ALA A 87 24.87 0.59 -13.43
C ALA A 87 26.08 1.52 -13.60
N LEU A 88 27.13 1.32 -12.81
CA LEU A 88 28.38 2.08 -12.90
C LEU A 88 29.08 1.87 -14.23
N GLN A 89 29.22 0.62 -14.67
CA GLN A 89 29.90 0.29 -15.93
C GLN A 89 29.17 0.82 -17.17
N ARG A 90 27.85 0.90 -17.11
CA ARG A 90 26.99 1.41 -18.20
C ARG A 90 26.69 2.91 -18.08
N ASN A 91 27.16 3.58 -17.02
CA ASN A 91 26.81 4.96 -16.68
C ASN A 91 25.29 5.20 -16.65
N THR A 92 24.54 4.23 -16.11
CA THR A 92 23.08 4.29 -15.92
C THR A 92 22.74 4.32 -14.43
N ARG A 93 21.44 4.46 -14.12
CA ARG A 93 20.94 4.48 -12.75
C ARG A 93 20.33 3.13 -12.38
N LEU A 94 20.47 2.76 -11.11
CA LEU A 94 19.79 1.63 -10.48
C LEU A 94 18.61 2.15 -9.67
N LEU A 95 17.39 1.70 -9.99
CA LEU A 95 16.18 1.98 -9.23
C LEU A 95 15.76 0.71 -8.49
N ILE A 96 15.72 0.77 -7.16
CA ILE A 96 15.28 -0.32 -6.29
C ILE A 96 13.94 0.05 -5.68
N SER A 97 12.90 -0.73 -5.98
CA SER A 97 11.56 -0.57 -5.43
C SER A 97 11.31 -1.63 -4.38
N THR A 98 10.86 -1.24 -3.17
CA THR A 98 10.50 -2.18 -2.10
C THR A 98 9.07 -1.96 -1.61
N ALA A 99 8.51 -2.92 -0.87
CA ALA A 99 7.12 -2.84 -0.44
C ALA A 99 6.85 -1.84 0.70
N THR A 100 7.77 -1.69 1.66
CA THR A 100 7.53 -0.90 2.88
C THR A 100 8.66 0.05 3.22
N VAL A 101 8.34 1.17 3.88
CA VAL A 101 9.33 2.17 4.31
C VAL A 101 10.41 1.55 5.21
N ALA A 102 10.05 0.61 6.09
CA ALA A 102 11.00 -0.08 6.94
C ALA A 102 12.05 -0.88 6.13
N LEU A 103 11.65 -1.54 5.04
CA LEU A 103 12.59 -2.23 4.14
C LEU A 103 13.47 -1.25 3.37
N GLN A 104 12.93 -0.09 2.97
CA GLN A 104 13.73 0.96 2.34
C GLN A 104 14.80 1.49 3.29
N GLU A 105 14.44 1.76 4.54
CA GLU A 105 15.34 2.26 5.56
C GLU A 105 16.42 1.22 5.89
N GLN A 106 16.07 -0.07 5.94
CA GLN A 106 17.05 -1.14 6.08
C GLN A 106 18.07 -1.13 4.93
N LEU A 107 17.62 -1.00 3.68
CA LEU A 107 18.53 -0.91 2.54
C LEU A 107 19.42 0.32 2.61
N VAL A 108 18.87 1.50 2.95
CA VAL A 108 19.57 2.79 2.90
C VAL A 108 20.48 3.02 4.09
N HIS A 109 20.16 2.49 5.27
CA HIS A 109 20.94 2.70 6.50
C HIS A 109 21.87 1.54 6.84
N LYS A 110 21.71 0.36 6.23
CA LYS A 110 22.54 -0.81 6.50
C LYS A 110 23.21 -1.36 5.24
N ASP A 111 22.42 -1.83 4.27
CA ASP A 111 22.94 -2.64 3.16
C ASP A 111 23.74 -1.79 2.13
N LEU A 112 23.21 -0.65 1.70
CA LEU A 112 23.87 0.25 0.74
C LEU A 112 25.10 0.96 1.32
N PRO A 113 25.12 1.45 2.58
CA PRO A 113 26.34 1.97 3.20
C PRO A 113 27.45 0.92 3.30
N ALA A 114 27.12 -0.32 3.65
CA ALA A 114 28.10 -1.41 3.70
C ALA A 114 28.70 -1.68 2.31
N LEU A 115 27.85 -1.70 1.27
CA LEU A 115 28.30 -1.80 -0.12
C LEU A 115 29.16 -0.61 -0.56
N ALA A 116 28.81 0.61 -0.15
CA ALA A 116 29.56 1.82 -0.47
C ALA A 116 30.96 1.82 0.15
N ALA A 117 31.10 1.31 1.38
CA ALA A 117 32.38 1.21 2.07
C ALA A 117 33.34 0.21 1.41
N GLN A 118 32.82 -0.81 0.72
CA GLN A 118 33.60 -1.89 0.11
C GLN A 118 33.74 -1.76 -1.41
N SER A 119 33.05 -0.80 -2.04
CA SER A 119 33.09 -0.61 -3.50
C SER A 119 34.37 0.08 -3.95
N GLU A 120 34.96 -0.38 -5.06
CA GLU A 120 36.14 0.22 -5.68
C GLU A 120 35.86 1.63 -6.25
N GLN A 121 34.61 1.87 -6.64
CA GLN A 121 34.16 3.14 -7.21
C GLN A 121 33.15 3.80 -6.26
N PRO A 122 33.39 5.05 -5.84
CA PRO A 122 32.45 5.75 -4.98
C PRO A 122 31.15 5.99 -5.75
N PHE A 123 30.02 5.64 -5.14
CA PHE A 123 28.69 5.89 -5.67
C PHE A 123 27.83 6.59 -4.62
N ARG A 124 26.80 7.30 -5.10
CA ARG A 124 25.80 7.96 -4.27
C ARG A 124 24.48 7.21 -4.39
N PHE A 125 23.82 7.06 -3.25
CA PHE A 125 22.47 6.51 -3.18
C PHE A 125 21.56 7.50 -2.46
N ALA A 126 20.26 7.44 -2.75
CA ALA A 126 19.28 8.31 -2.10
C ALA A 126 17.91 7.64 -1.99
N LEU A 127 17.20 7.97 -0.92
CA LEU A 127 15.85 7.49 -0.65
C LEU A 127 14.81 8.47 -1.22
N ALA A 128 13.95 7.98 -2.10
CA ALA A 128 12.82 8.71 -2.63
C ALA A 128 11.55 8.31 -1.86
N LYS A 129 11.03 9.27 -1.09
CA LYS A 129 9.75 9.15 -0.38
C LYS A 129 8.66 10.01 -1.04
N GLY A 130 7.40 9.63 -0.85
CA GLY A 130 6.27 10.42 -1.30
C GLY A 130 6.23 11.81 -0.64
N ARG A 131 5.74 12.83 -1.37
CA ARG A 131 5.64 14.22 -0.87
C ARG A 131 4.91 14.33 0.46
N GLY A 132 3.87 13.52 0.67
CA GLY A 132 3.09 13.49 1.90
C GLY A 132 3.88 13.08 3.15
N ARG A 133 5.13 12.60 3.01
CA ARG A 133 6.04 12.31 4.13
C ARG A 133 6.85 13.53 4.59
N TYR A 134 6.75 14.66 3.90
CA TYR A 134 7.47 15.88 4.26
C TYR A 134 6.54 16.98 4.74
N VAL A 135 6.98 17.74 5.73
CA VAL A 135 6.27 18.93 6.21
C VAL A 135 6.39 20.08 5.20
N CYS A 136 5.28 20.79 4.98
CA CYS A 136 5.26 22.04 4.22
C CYS A 136 5.35 23.22 5.19
N LYS A 137 6.47 23.95 5.17
CA LYS A 137 6.71 25.12 6.03
C LYS A 137 5.57 26.15 5.97
N LEU A 138 5.08 26.48 4.77
CA LEU A 138 3.96 27.42 4.60
C LEU A 138 2.66 26.91 5.22
N LYS A 139 2.37 25.60 5.11
CA LYS A 139 1.16 25.05 5.72
C LYS A 139 1.30 25.02 7.25
N LEU A 140 2.46 24.65 7.77
CA LEU A 140 2.75 24.65 9.20
C LEU A 140 2.57 26.04 9.81
N GLU A 141 3.20 27.06 9.23
CA GLU A 141 3.04 28.46 9.65
C GLU A 141 1.57 28.89 9.65
N ARG A 142 0.84 28.58 8.57
CA ARG A 142 -0.58 28.94 8.44
C ARG A 142 -1.45 28.25 9.49
N GLN A 143 -1.22 26.97 9.78
CA GLN A 143 -1.98 26.25 10.81
C GLN A 143 -1.69 26.80 12.21
N LEU A 144 -0.44 27.16 12.48
CA LEU A 144 -0.05 27.80 13.75
C LEU A 144 -0.69 29.18 13.91
N SER A 145 -0.73 30.01 12.85
CA SER A 145 -1.43 31.31 12.90
C SER A 145 -2.93 31.15 13.12
N ARG A 146 -3.55 30.12 12.52
CA ARG A 146 -4.98 29.82 12.67
C ARG A 146 -5.34 29.37 14.09
N LEU A 147 -4.57 28.45 14.66
CA LEU A 147 -4.83 27.88 16.00
C LEU A 147 -4.35 28.79 17.14
N GLY A 148 -3.30 29.59 16.91
CA GLY A 148 -2.73 30.51 17.90
C GLY A 148 -3.46 31.84 18.08
N GLY A 149 -4.58 32.08 17.37
CA GLY A 149 -5.43 33.26 17.56
C GLY A 149 -4.79 34.61 17.20
N ALA A 150 -3.63 34.62 16.52
CA ALA A 150 -2.94 35.84 16.13
C ALA A 150 -3.73 36.53 14.98
N ARG A 151 -4.61 37.47 15.34
CA ARG A 151 -5.22 38.42 14.39
C ARG A 151 -4.12 39.25 13.75
N THR A 152 -3.82 39.01 12.48
CA THR A 152 -3.04 39.94 11.66
C THR A 152 -3.88 41.20 11.45
N SER A 153 -3.29 42.37 11.70
CA SER A 153 -3.94 43.69 11.65
C SER A 153 -4.28 44.21 10.25
N ASP A 154 -4.23 43.37 9.22
CA ASP A 154 -4.66 43.72 7.87
C ASP A 154 -6.07 43.16 7.62
N GLY A 155 -7.05 44.07 7.62
CA GLY A 155 -8.49 43.81 7.57
C GLY A 155 -9.01 43.27 6.24
N ALA A 156 -8.55 42.09 5.83
CA ALA A 156 -9.07 41.35 4.69
C ALA A 156 -9.01 39.82 4.92
N ALA A 157 -9.57 39.32 6.02
CA ALA A 157 -9.70 37.88 6.26
C ALA A 157 -10.79 37.54 7.29
N GLU A 158 -12.04 37.90 7.02
CA GLU A 158 -13.19 37.28 7.69
C GLU A 158 -14.09 36.69 6.60
N GLU A 159 -14.12 35.34 6.50
CA GLU A 159 -15.22 34.47 5.99
C GLU A 159 -14.79 33.07 5.49
N ASP A 160 -13.53 32.63 5.57
CA ASP A 160 -13.15 31.24 5.21
C ASP A 160 -13.10 30.29 6.44
N VAL A 161 -13.93 30.56 7.46
CA VAL A 161 -14.12 29.71 8.64
C VAL A 161 -15.25 28.73 8.33
N HIS A 162 -14.95 27.59 7.70
CA HIS A 162 -15.59 26.28 7.93
C HIS A 162 -15.05 25.20 6.95
N GLU A 163 -14.51 24.12 7.54
CA GLU A 163 -14.48 22.75 7.02
C GLU A 163 -13.58 22.42 5.81
N ASP A 164 -12.30 22.83 5.78
CA ASP A 164 -11.34 22.30 4.77
C ASP A 164 -11.00 20.80 4.96
N ASP A 165 -11.50 20.17 6.02
CA ASP A 165 -11.13 18.83 6.46
C ASP A 165 -12.16 17.77 6.02
N TRP A 166 -11.75 16.93 5.06
CA TRP A 166 -12.57 15.87 4.47
C TRP A 166 -11.90 14.51 4.45
N PHE A 167 -10.58 14.52 4.58
CA PHE A 167 -9.85 13.30 4.92
C PHE A 167 -10.01 12.95 6.40
N LEU A 168 -10.87 13.69 7.11
CA LEU A 168 -11.10 13.53 8.51
C LEU A 168 -12.53 13.09 8.70
N GLU A 169 -12.61 11.84 9.14
CA GLU A 169 -13.70 11.31 9.92
C GLU A 169 -14.37 12.43 10.71
N ALA A 170 -15.68 12.58 10.54
CA ALA A 170 -16.52 13.20 11.53
C ALA A 170 -16.48 12.32 12.78
N GLN A 171 -15.41 12.44 13.54
CA GLN A 171 -15.45 12.18 14.97
C GLN A 171 -15.85 13.50 15.62
N PRO A 172 -16.74 13.49 16.63
CA PRO A 172 -17.06 14.69 17.37
C PRO A 172 -15.76 15.32 17.85
N ALA A 173 -15.63 16.64 17.71
CA ALA A 173 -14.47 17.38 18.21
C ALA A 173 -14.18 16.93 19.66
N PRO A 174 -13.09 16.18 19.92
CA PRO A 174 -12.70 15.93 21.28
C PRO A 174 -12.10 17.23 21.82
N GLN A 175 -11.91 17.28 23.12
CA GLN A 175 -11.30 18.37 23.90
C GLN A 175 -9.80 18.65 23.54
N GLY A 176 -9.37 18.48 22.27
CA GLY A 176 -7.96 18.34 21.84
C GLY A 176 -7.39 19.44 20.91
N GLN A 177 -8.06 20.59 20.72
CA GLN A 177 -7.46 21.70 19.95
C GLN A 177 -6.17 22.24 20.59
N SER A 178 -6.06 22.18 21.93
CA SER A 178 -4.84 22.54 22.66
C SER A 178 -3.68 21.59 22.37
N ASP A 179 -3.97 20.30 22.22
CA ASP A 179 -2.96 19.26 21.99
C ASP A 179 -2.42 19.35 20.55
N ASP A 180 -3.29 19.60 19.57
CA ASP A 180 -2.88 19.80 18.17
C ASP A 180 -1.94 21.02 18.02
N LEU A 181 -2.25 22.14 18.68
CA LEU A 181 -1.38 23.33 18.67
C LEU A 181 -0.01 23.04 19.32
N ALA A 182 0.01 22.32 20.44
CA ALA A 182 1.25 21.95 21.11
C ALA A 182 2.14 21.07 20.21
N VAL A 183 1.55 20.08 19.54
CA VAL A 183 2.25 19.21 18.57
C VAL A 183 2.84 20.03 17.42
N LEU A 184 2.04 20.90 16.80
CA LEU A 184 2.51 21.73 15.67
C LEU A 184 3.60 22.71 16.09
N SER A 185 3.51 23.28 17.30
CA SER A 185 4.52 24.19 17.85
C SER A 185 5.84 23.46 18.14
N ALA A 186 5.77 22.23 18.65
CA ALA A 186 6.94 21.38 18.82
C ALA A 186 7.61 21.06 17.46
N LEU A 187 6.83 20.71 16.43
CA LEU A 187 7.34 20.47 15.08
C LEU A 187 8.03 21.71 14.49
N GLN A 188 7.46 22.91 14.69
CA GLN A 188 8.08 24.16 14.25
C GLN A 188 9.41 24.42 14.96
N THR A 189 9.46 24.17 16.27
CA THR A 189 10.66 24.36 17.10
C THR A 189 11.78 23.42 16.65
N GLU A 190 11.49 22.12 16.47
CA GLU A 190 12.46 21.14 15.97
C GLU A 190 12.96 21.49 14.57
N LEU A 191 12.05 21.90 13.66
CA LEU A 191 12.41 22.31 12.30
C LEU A 191 13.25 23.60 12.27
N ALA A 192 12.94 24.58 13.11
CA ALA A 192 13.68 25.84 13.21
C ALA A 192 15.05 25.66 13.86
N SER A 193 15.17 24.72 14.81
CA SER A 193 16.45 24.38 15.46
C SER A 193 17.41 23.58 14.57
N GLY A 194 16.92 23.03 13.44
CA GLY A 194 17.70 22.17 12.55
C GLY A 194 17.87 20.72 13.05
N ARG A 195 17.31 20.36 14.21
CA ARG A 195 17.31 19.00 14.74
C ARG A 195 16.46 18.04 13.92
N TRP A 196 15.49 18.56 13.18
CA TRP A 196 14.62 17.77 12.30
C TRP A 196 14.58 18.34 10.89
N GLY A 197 14.84 17.48 9.89
CA GLY A 197 14.85 17.86 8.48
C GLY A 197 13.47 18.02 7.84
N GLY A 198 12.39 17.68 8.55
CA GLY A 198 11.02 17.77 8.04
C GLY A 198 10.46 16.48 7.45
N ASP A 199 11.11 15.33 7.65
CA ASP A 199 10.66 13.98 7.25
C ASP A 199 9.89 13.30 8.41
N LEU A 200 8.63 12.91 8.16
CA LEU A 200 7.76 12.24 9.12
C LEU A 200 8.41 11.02 9.79
N ASP A 201 9.10 10.18 9.01
CA ASP A 201 9.56 8.89 9.52
C ASP A 201 10.81 9.03 10.41
N THR A 202 11.45 10.22 10.40
CA THR A 202 12.59 10.54 11.28
C THR A 202 12.16 11.06 12.66
N LEU A 203 10.87 11.30 12.88
CA LEU A 203 10.35 11.74 14.19
C LEU A 203 10.32 10.56 15.16
N SER A 204 10.77 10.81 16.40
CA SER A 204 10.69 9.81 17.48
C SER A 204 9.26 9.44 17.86
N GLN A 205 8.33 10.38 17.70
CA GLN A 205 6.90 10.18 17.89
C GLN A 205 6.16 10.82 16.72
N ALA A 206 5.56 9.98 15.88
CA ALA A 206 4.75 10.45 14.77
C ALA A 206 3.49 11.16 15.31
N PRO A 207 3.15 12.36 14.81
CA PRO A 207 1.89 13.01 15.14
C PRO A 207 0.72 12.20 14.59
N ASP A 208 -0.48 12.50 15.10
CA ASP A 208 -1.71 11.93 14.56
C ASP A 208 -1.82 12.21 13.05
N GLY A 209 -2.38 11.23 12.31
CA GLY A 209 -2.52 11.31 10.86
C GLY A 209 -3.27 12.57 10.40
N ARG A 210 -4.27 13.01 11.19
CA ARG A 210 -5.00 14.26 10.97
C ARG A 210 -4.06 15.46 10.94
N VAL A 211 -3.35 15.62 12.05
CA VAL A 211 -2.48 16.77 12.29
C VAL A 211 -1.41 16.81 11.21
N TRP A 212 -0.82 15.66 10.87
CA TRP A 212 0.19 15.57 9.83
C TRP A 212 -0.34 15.98 8.44
N GLN A 213 -1.48 15.43 8.01
CA GLN A 213 -2.04 15.72 6.69
C GLN A 213 -2.33 17.21 6.48
N SER A 214 -2.68 17.93 7.56
CA SER A 214 -2.92 19.37 7.54
C SER A 214 -1.68 20.21 7.18
N VAL A 215 -0.48 19.68 7.46
CA VAL A 215 0.82 20.35 7.22
C VAL A 215 1.70 19.67 6.18
N ALA A 216 1.37 18.45 5.74
CA ALA A 216 2.15 17.70 4.76
C ALA A 216 2.16 18.34 3.36
N VAL A 217 3.26 18.15 2.63
CA VAL A 217 3.36 18.56 1.21
C VAL A 217 2.42 17.71 0.36
N GLN A 218 1.58 18.36 -0.45
CA GLN A 218 0.72 17.71 -1.43
C GLN A 218 1.09 18.19 -2.84
N ALA A 219 1.09 17.28 -3.81
CA ALA A 219 1.47 17.58 -5.19
C ALA A 219 0.57 18.66 -5.82
N SER A 220 -0.74 18.54 -5.62
CA SER A 220 -1.76 19.45 -6.13
C SER A 220 -1.67 20.86 -5.52
N SER A 221 -1.21 20.98 -4.27
CA SER A 221 -1.11 22.26 -3.54
C SER A 221 0.31 22.85 -3.54
N CYS A 222 1.28 22.24 -4.23
CA CYS A 222 2.68 22.66 -4.21
C CYS A 222 3.03 23.46 -5.47
N ALA A 223 3.42 24.74 -5.31
CA ALA A 223 3.85 25.60 -6.40
C ALA A 223 5.27 25.30 -6.94
N ALA A 224 5.94 24.28 -6.38
CA ALA A 224 7.29 23.83 -6.73
C ALA A 224 8.30 24.99 -6.75
N ARG A 225 9.05 25.17 -7.85
CA ARG A 225 10.07 26.22 -8.01
C ARG A 225 9.56 27.65 -7.82
N HIS A 226 8.26 27.88 -7.93
CA HIS A 226 7.65 29.20 -7.76
C HIS A 226 7.32 29.48 -6.28
N CYS A 227 7.41 28.49 -5.40
CA CYS A 227 7.14 28.64 -3.97
C CYS A 227 8.16 29.59 -3.31
N PRO A 228 7.73 30.54 -2.47
CA PRO A 228 8.62 31.51 -1.83
C PRO A 228 9.66 30.86 -0.91
N VAL A 229 9.36 29.69 -0.34
CA VAL A 229 10.27 28.93 0.53
C VAL A 229 10.91 27.73 -0.17
N TYR A 230 10.95 27.71 -1.51
CA TYR A 230 11.47 26.58 -2.30
C TYR A 230 12.87 26.12 -1.86
N HIS A 231 13.80 27.06 -1.65
CA HIS A 231 15.18 26.76 -1.26
C HIS A 231 15.30 26.13 0.14
N GLN A 232 14.32 26.38 1.01
CA GLN A 232 14.26 25.87 2.37
C GLN A 232 13.25 24.72 2.53
N CYS A 233 12.63 24.26 1.43
CA CYS A 233 11.62 23.21 1.47
C CYS A 233 12.27 21.84 1.68
N SER A 234 11.92 21.17 2.78
CA SER A 234 12.42 19.83 3.15
C SER A 234 12.32 18.83 2.00
N TYR A 235 11.17 18.75 1.34
CA TYR A 235 10.97 17.86 0.19
C TYR A 235 11.93 18.17 -0.97
N PHE A 236 12.13 19.44 -1.33
CA PHE A 236 13.01 19.80 -2.46
C PHE A 236 14.49 19.73 -2.12
N GLN A 237 14.87 19.87 -0.85
CA GLN A 237 16.22 19.58 -0.39
C GLN A 237 16.54 18.10 -0.61
N GLN A 238 15.69 17.19 -0.13
CA GLN A 238 15.85 15.75 -0.36
C GLN A 238 15.82 15.40 -1.86
N ARG A 239 14.98 16.10 -2.62
CA ARG A 239 14.87 15.93 -4.08
C ARG A 239 16.18 16.23 -4.82
N LYS A 240 16.97 17.20 -4.36
CA LYS A 240 18.26 17.54 -4.99
C LYS A 240 19.26 16.38 -4.86
N GLU A 241 19.21 15.63 -3.76
CA GLU A 241 20.09 14.47 -3.55
C GLU A 241 19.82 13.37 -4.60
N LEU A 242 18.56 13.17 -4.99
CA LEU A 242 18.17 12.21 -6.03
C LEU A 242 18.77 12.53 -7.42
N VAL A 243 19.10 13.79 -7.70
CA VAL A 243 19.65 14.18 -9.02
C VAL A 243 21.03 13.59 -9.22
N GLY A 244 21.87 13.58 -8.17
CA GLY A 244 23.24 13.06 -8.20
C GLY A 244 23.40 11.59 -7.80
N ALA A 245 22.32 10.92 -7.43
CA ALA A 245 22.34 9.52 -6.99
C ALA A 245 22.39 8.54 -8.17
N GLN A 246 23.29 7.56 -8.09
CA GLN A 246 23.37 6.42 -9.01
C GLN A 246 22.36 5.34 -8.60
N VAL A 247 22.12 5.17 -7.30
CA VAL A 247 21.12 4.25 -6.76
C VAL A 247 19.97 5.03 -6.14
N ILE A 248 18.75 4.76 -6.55
CA ILE A 248 17.55 5.38 -5.99
C ILE A 248 16.68 4.29 -5.40
N VAL A 249 16.31 4.44 -4.13
CA VAL A 249 15.39 3.52 -3.45
C VAL A 249 14.00 4.18 -3.40
N VAL A 250 12.97 3.49 -3.87
CA VAL A 250 11.56 3.90 -3.88
C VAL A 250 10.67 2.81 -3.31
N ASN A 251 9.41 3.11 -3.01
CA ASN A 251 8.43 2.06 -2.69
C ASN A 251 7.62 1.76 -3.94
N HIS A 252 6.95 0.62 -3.98
CA HIS A 252 6.10 0.25 -5.12
C HIS A 252 5.02 1.31 -5.39
N ASP A 253 4.45 1.87 -4.33
CA ASP A 253 3.44 2.93 -4.40
C ASP A 253 3.95 4.20 -5.11
N LEU A 254 5.13 4.70 -4.73
CA LEU A 254 5.76 5.84 -5.39
C LEU A 254 6.23 5.49 -6.81
N LEU A 255 6.73 4.28 -7.04
CA LEU A 255 7.10 3.83 -8.38
C LEU A 255 5.90 3.93 -9.34
N LEU A 256 4.75 3.37 -8.94
CA LEU A 256 3.55 3.32 -9.78
C LEU A 256 2.86 4.69 -9.92
N SER A 257 2.72 5.45 -8.82
CA SER A 257 2.10 6.79 -8.85
C SER A 257 2.90 7.83 -9.62
N THR A 258 4.18 7.55 -9.93
CA THR A 258 5.06 8.44 -10.67
C THR A 258 5.28 8.03 -12.13
N LEU A 259 4.64 6.96 -12.59
CA LEU A 259 4.67 6.56 -14.00
C LEU A 259 4.16 7.71 -14.89
N GLY A 260 4.90 7.98 -15.97
CA GLY A 260 4.63 9.12 -16.87
C GLY A 260 5.02 10.49 -16.30
N SER A 261 5.47 10.58 -15.05
CA SER A 261 6.02 11.80 -14.46
C SER A 261 7.55 11.82 -14.54
N ARG A 262 8.15 13.01 -14.62
CA ARG A 262 9.62 13.18 -14.56
C ARG A 262 10.16 13.17 -13.13
N THR A 263 9.50 12.46 -12.22
CA THR A 263 9.90 12.39 -10.80
C THR A 263 10.70 11.15 -10.45
N LEU A 264 10.90 10.20 -11.34
CA LEU A 264 11.95 9.20 -11.22
C LEU A 264 12.75 9.21 -12.52
N PRO A 265 13.94 8.58 -12.57
CA PRO A 265 14.61 8.34 -13.84
C PRO A 265 13.67 7.64 -14.81
N GLU A 266 13.85 7.92 -16.10
CA GLU A 266 13.09 7.23 -17.15
C GLU A 266 13.41 5.73 -17.10
N LEU A 267 12.36 4.90 -17.04
CA LEU A 267 12.48 3.47 -16.77
C LEU A 267 13.13 2.69 -17.92
N ASP A 268 13.19 3.28 -19.11
CA ASP A 268 13.85 2.72 -20.29
C ASP A 268 15.37 2.96 -20.29
N ASN A 269 15.85 3.87 -19.44
CA ASN A 269 17.27 4.18 -19.25
C ASN A 269 17.73 3.90 -17.80
N CYS A 270 17.12 2.91 -17.15
CA CYS A 270 17.51 2.49 -15.80
C CYS A 270 17.46 0.97 -15.64
N LEU A 271 18.23 0.47 -14.68
CA LEU A 271 18.11 -0.89 -14.18
C LEU A 271 17.07 -0.91 -13.07
N LEU A 272 16.04 -1.74 -13.17
CA LEU A 272 14.97 -1.83 -12.18
C LEU A 272 15.10 -3.10 -11.33
N VAL A 273 15.09 -2.95 -10.01
CA VAL A 273 14.90 -4.06 -9.06
C VAL A 273 13.59 -3.83 -8.33
N ILE A 274 12.74 -4.85 -8.26
CA ILE A 274 11.51 -4.87 -7.47
C ILE A 274 11.69 -5.95 -6.40
N ASP A 275 12.01 -5.51 -5.19
CA ASP A 275 12.13 -6.37 -4.02
C ASP A 275 10.79 -6.51 -3.30
N GLU A 276 10.56 -7.67 -2.70
CA GLU A 276 9.25 -8.11 -2.21
C GLU A 276 8.14 -7.96 -3.26
N ALA A 277 8.46 -8.37 -4.49
CA ALA A 277 7.61 -8.20 -5.67
C ALA A 277 6.21 -8.83 -5.57
N HIS A 278 5.97 -9.75 -4.64
CA HIS A 278 4.64 -10.31 -4.37
C HIS A 278 3.60 -9.24 -3.98
N HIS A 279 4.02 -8.07 -3.50
CA HIS A 279 3.13 -6.95 -3.20
C HIS A 279 2.75 -6.12 -4.44
N LEU A 280 3.57 -6.13 -5.50
CA LEU A 280 3.39 -5.29 -6.67
C LEU A 280 1.99 -5.38 -7.29
N PRO A 281 1.38 -6.58 -7.46
CA PRO A 281 0.03 -6.68 -8.01
C PRO A 281 -1.04 -5.96 -7.16
N ALA A 282 -1.02 -6.17 -5.84
CA ALA A 282 -1.99 -5.54 -4.95
C ALA A 282 -1.84 -4.01 -4.93
N VAL A 283 -0.60 -3.52 -4.85
CA VAL A 283 -0.29 -2.09 -4.90
C VAL A 283 -0.73 -1.47 -6.23
N ALA A 284 -0.62 -2.20 -7.34
CA ALA A 284 -1.14 -1.73 -8.63
C ALA A 284 -2.67 -1.56 -8.62
N LEU A 285 -3.42 -2.55 -8.13
CA LEU A 285 -4.88 -2.43 -8.05
C LEU A 285 -5.31 -1.21 -7.22
N GLU A 286 -4.68 -1.01 -6.06
CA GLU A 286 -4.98 0.13 -5.19
C GLU A 286 -4.65 1.47 -5.85
N GLN A 287 -3.51 1.57 -6.54
CA GLN A 287 -3.07 2.81 -7.20
C GLN A 287 -3.95 3.22 -8.39
N PHE A 288 -4.49 2.25 -9.12
CA PHE A 288 -5.36 2.50 -10.27
C PHE A 288 -6.86 2.43 -9.93
N ALA A 289 -7.21 2.22 -8.66
CA ALA A 289 -8.58 2.35 -8.16
C ALA A 289 -8.96 3.82 -7.93
N SER A 290 -10.24 4.13 -8.09
CA SER A 290 -10.80 5.46 -7.87
C SER A 290 -12.08 5.41 -7.06
N ARG A 291 -12.35 6.47 -6.31
CA ARG A 291 -13.56 6.64 -5.50
C ARG A 291 -14.01 8.08 -5.44
N MET A 292 -15.31 8.28 -5.31
CA MET A 292 -15.93 9.60 -5.10
C MET A 292 -17.05 9.54 -4.06
N ASP A 293 -17.24 10.64 -3.34
CA ASP A 293 -18.35 10.81 -2.40
C ASP A 293 -19.51 11.51 -3.10
N LEU A 294 -20.70 10.94 -2.94
CA LEU A 294 -21.93 11.40 -3.59
C LEU A 294 -22.85 12.19 -2.65
N SER A 295 -22.53 12.27 -1.36
CA SER A 295 -23.39 12.87 -0.34
C SER A 295 -22.96 14.30 0.04
N ARG A 296 -21.68 14.53 0.37
CA ARG A 296 -21.26 15.79 0.97
C ARG A 296 -20.51 16.63 -0.06
N LEU A 297 -21.27 17.40 -0.82
CA LEU A 297 -20.83 18.06 -2.04
C LEU A 297 -20.39 19.53 -1.86
N GLY A 298 -20.45 20.08 -0.65
CA GLY A 298 -20.14 21.49 -0.35
C GLY A 298 -18.72 21.95 -0.70
N TRP A 299 -17.82 21.01 -1.02
CA TRP A 299 -16.47 21.32 -1.52
C TRP A 299 -16.50 21.87 -2.96
N ILE A 300 -17.53 21.55 -3.75
CA ILE A 300 -17.64 21.96 -5.16
C ILE A 300 -17.85 23.47 -5.23
N GLU A 301 -18.77 24.03 -4.43
CA GLU A 301 -19.02 25.48 -4.40
C GLU A 301 -17.81 26.23 -3.87
N ARG A 302 -17.15 25.70 -2.83
CA ARG A 302 -15.94 26.31 -2.28
C ARG A 302 -14.80 26.35 -3.29
N LEU A 303 -14.60 25.27 -4.04
CA LEU A 303 -13.62 25.25 -5.13
C LEU A 303 -13.99 26.26 -6.22
N ALA A 304 -15.26 26.34 -6.60
CA ALA A 304 -15.75 27.30 -7.60
C ALA A 304 -15.54 28.76 -7.16
N GLN A 305 -15.92 29.10 -5.92
CA GLN A 305 -15.72 30.42 -5.35
C GLN A 305 -14.23 30.80 -5.29
N ARG A 306 -13.37 29.88 -4.83
CA ARG A 306 -11.91 30.10 -4.79
C ARG A 306 -11.35 30.32 -6.20
N ALA A 307 -11.79 29.53 -7.18
CA ALA A 307 -11.36 29.68 -8.57
C ALA A 307 -11.77 31.04 -9.13
N LEU A 308 -13.01 31.48 -8.90
CA LEU A 308 -13.52 32.78 -9.37
C LEU A 308 -12.79 33.96 -8.72
N ARG A 309 -12.65 33.96 -7.39
CA ARG A 309 -11.93 35.02 -6.66
C ARG A 309 -10.50 35.16 -7.21
N THR A 310 -9.84 34.02 -7.43
CA THR A 310 -8.45 34.00 -7.94
C THR A 310 -8.38 34.39 -9.42
N GLY A 311 -9.31 33.91 -10.24
CA GLY A 311 -9.39 34.27 -11.67
C GLY A 311 -9.63 35.75 -11.89
N ALA A 312 -10.52 36.37 -11.10
CA ALA A 312 -10.79 37.80 -11.15
C ALA A 312 -9.54 38.62 -10.84
N SER A 313 -8.72 38.19 -9.86
CA SER A 313 -7.46 38.85 -9.54
C SER A 313 -6.40 38.74 -10.65
N LEU A 314 -6.52 37.76 -11.55
CA LEU A 314 -5.61 37.51 -12.66
C LEU A 314 -6.17 37.94 -14.03
N GLY A 315 -7.39 38.51 -14.08
CA GLY A 315 -8.04 38.93 -15.31
C GLY A 315 -8.39 37.79 -16.27
N LEU A 316 -8.79 36.61 -15.74
CA LEU A 316 -9.14 35.43 -16.54
C LEU A 316 -10.66 35.34 -16.78
N ASP A 317 -11.13 35.88 -17.90
CA ASP A 317 -12.54 35.90 -18.27
C ASP A 317 -13.14 34.50 -18.50
N GLU A 318 -12.32 33.52 -18.91
CA GLU A 318 -12.78 32.14 -19.13
C GLU A 318 -13.34 31.49 -17.87
N LEU A 319 -12.96 31.98 -16.68
CA LEU A 319 -13.46 31.45 -15.42
C LEU A 319 -14.89 31.84 -15.11
N ALA A 320 -15.51 32.74 -15.88
CA ALA A 320 -16.93 33.05 -15.77
C ALA A 320 -17.83 31.80 -15.96
N ALA A 321 -17.34 30.75 -16.63
CA ALA A 321 -18.05 29.49 -16.82
C ALA A 321 -18.01 28.54 -15.60
N VAL A 322 -17.13 28.78 -14.62
CA VAL A 322 -16.92 27.90 -13.46
C VAL A 322 -18.20 27.62 -12.66
N PRO A 323 -19.06 28.61 -12.31
CA PRO A 323 -20.32 28.36 -11.61
C PRO A 323 -21.24 27.37 -12.34
N GLY A 324 -21.30 27.47 -13.67
CA GLY A 324 -22.12 26.59 -14.49
C GLY A 324 -21.65 25.13 -14.41
N HIS A 325 -20.34 24.90 -14.55
CA HIS A 325 -19.76 23.57 -14.41
C HIS A 325 -19.90 23.02 -12.99
N ALA A 326 -19.72 23.86 -11.97
CA ALA A 326 -19.87 23.48 -10.57
C ALA A 326 -21.32 23.06 -10.24
N ALA A 327 -22.31 23.85 -10.67
CA ALA A 327 -23.72 23.53 -10.47
C ALA A 327 -24.14 22.25 -11.22
N ALA A 328 -23.71 22.11 -12.48
CA ALA A 328 -23.96 20.90 -13.27
C ALA A 328 -23.33 19.65 -12.63
N LEU A 329 -22.09 19.76 -12.15
CA LEU A 329 -21.41 18.68 -11.45
C LEU A 329 -22.15 18.27 -10.18
N ARG A 330 -22.53 19.25 -9.34
CA ARG A 330 -23.28 18.99 -8.10
C ARG A 330 -24.61 18.30 -8.40
N SER A 331 -25.36 18.81 -9.37
CA SER A 331 -26.66 18.24 -9.79
C SER A 331 -26.50 16.79 -10.26
N ALA A 332 -25.52 16.52 -11.13
CA ALA A 332 -25.25 15.18 -11.63
C ALA A 332 -24.86 14.20 -10.51
N MET A 333 -24.05 14.64 -9.53
CA MET A 333 -23.69 13.82 -8.37
C MET A 333 -24.88 13.55 -7.44
N GLN A 334 -25.76 14.53 -7.23
CA GLN A 334 -26.98 14.36 -6.43
C GLN A 334 -27.97 13.41 -7.10
N GLU A 335 -28.15 13.54 -8.42
CA GLU A 335 -29.03 12.65 -9.19
C GLU A 335 -28.47 11.23 -9.21
N LEU A 336 -27.17 11.07 -9.38
CA LEU A 336 -26.51 9.78 -9.26
C LEU A 336 -26.74 9.16 -7.88
N ALA A 337 -26.55 9.93 -6.80
CA ALA A 337 -26.80 9.47 -5.43
C ALA A 337 -28.25 8.98 -5.25
N ARG A 338 -29.22 9.77 -5.74
CA ARG A 338 -30.65 9.45 -5.68
C ARG A 338 -30.97 8.14 -6.39
N LEU A 339 -30.45 7.95 -7.61
CA LEU A 339 -30.69 6.74 -8.39
C LEU A 339 -30.00 5.51 -7.79
N VAL A 340 -28.80 5.67 -7.24
CA VAL A 340 -28.10 4.59 -6.52
C VAL A 340 -28.91 4.15 -5.30
N VAL A 341 -29.41 5.08 -4.50
CA VAL A 341 -30.26 4.75 -3.34
C VAL A 341 -31.57 4.10 -3.77
N LEU A 342 -32.20 4.60 -4.84
CA LEU A 342 -33.45 4.05 -5.37
C LEU A 342 -33.27 2.60 -5.86
N GLN A 343 -32.17 2.31 -6.55
CA GLN A 343 -31.93 1.02 -7.18
C GLN A 343 -31.29 -0.01 -6.22
N PHE A 344 -30.38 0.43 -5.34
CA PHE A 344 -29.55 -0.45 -4.51
C PHE A 344 -29.77 -0.28 -2.99
N GLY A 345 -30.77 0.51 -2.58
CA GLY A 345 -31.02 0.81 -1.16
C GLY A 345 -31.23 -0.43 -0.29
N THR A 346 -31.83 -1.50 -0.82
CA THR A 346 -32.02 -2.77 -0.10
C THR A 346 -30.70 -3.50 0.17
N GLU A 347 -29.81 -3.56 -0.82
CA GLU A 347 -28.48 -4.16 -0.71
C GLU A 347 -27.60 -3.40 0.27
N LEU A 348 -27.65 -2.06 0.20
CA LEU A 348 -26.95 -1.13 1.10
C LEU A 348 -27.47 -1.14 2.54
N GLY A 349 -28.59 -1.85 2.82
CA GLY A 349 -29.17 -1.97 4.15
C GLY A 349 -30.11 -0.83 4.57
N GLY A 350 -30.68 -0.13 3.60
CA GLY A 350 -31.57 1.03 3.79
C GLY A 350 -30.84 2.37 3.69
N VAL A 351 -31.59 3.46 3.81
CA VAL A 351 -31.05 4.82 3.92
C VAL A 351 -30.76 5.10 5.40
N PRO A 352 -29.58 5.61 5.77
CA PRO A 352 -29.31 6.08 7.13
C PRO A 352 -30.39 7.08 7.57
N LEU A 353 -30.94 6.90 8.78
CA LEU A 353 -32.04 7.70 9.34
C LEU A 353 -31.79 9.23 9.35
N SER A 354 -30.54 9.68 9.18
CA SER A 354 -30.17 11.09 9.08
C SER A 354 -30.53 11.75 7.73
N GLN A 355 -30.69 10.98 6.65
CA GLN A 355 -31.05 11.53 5.33
C GLN A 355 -32.57 11.50 5.06
N SER A 356 -33.38 10.92 5.96
CA SER A 356 -34.84 10.83 5.83
C SER A 356 -35.57 12.01 6.49
N ALA A 357 -35.14 13.25 6.24
CA ALA A 357 -35.75 14.44 6.84
C ALA A 357 -37.21 14.68 6.41
N SER A 358 -37.73 13.95 5.40
CA SER A 358 -39.12 14.04 4.92
C SER A 358 -40.03 12.87 5.34
N ALA A 359 -39.55 11.90 6.12
CA ALA A 359 -40.37 10.75 6.50
C ALA A 359 -41.26 11.06 7.73
N THR A 360 -42.58 10.90 7.57
CA THR A 360 -43.57 11.06 8.65
C THR A 360 -43.29 10.12 9.82
N ALA A 361 -43.70 10.53 11.03
CA ALA A 361 -43.43 9.81 12.28
C ALA A 361 -43.79 8.30 12.25
N GLY A 362 -44.78 7.90 11.46
CA GLY A 362 -45.15 6.49 11.25
C GLY A 362 -44.14 5.67 10.44
N ALA A 363 -43.43 6.27 9.48
CA ALA A 363 -42.39 5.60 8.70
C ALA A 363 -41.12 5.35 9.53
N ARG A 364 -40.83 6.22 10.51
CA ARG A 364 -39.76 6.00 11.50
C ARG A 364 -40.01 4.75 12.34
N GLN A 365 -41.25 4.52 12.78
CA GLN A 365 -41.61 3.33 13.55
C GLN A 365 -41.57 2.04 12.73
N ALA A 366 -41.95 2.10 11.45
CA ALA A 366 -41.84 0.95 10.54
C ALA A 366 -40.37 0.60 10.22
N ALA A 367 -39.49 1.59 10.05
CA ALA A 367 -38.05 1.36 9.85
C ALA A 367 -37.36 0.78 11.10
N LEU A 368 -37.74 1.26 12.29
CA LEU A 368 -37.27 0.73 13.58
C LEU A 368 -37.77 -0.71 13.85
N ALA A 369 -38.98 -1.05 13.40
CA ALA A 369 -39.52 -2.40 13.51
C ALA A 369 -38.93 -3.38 12.48
N ALA A 370 -38.55 -2.89 11.28
CA ALA A 370 -37.85 -3.68 10.27
C ALA A 370 -36.35 -3.86 10.59
N SER A 371 -35.74 -2.92 11.31
CA SER A 371 -34.36 -3.01 11.82
C SER A 371 -34.27 -3.81 13.11
N GLY A 372 -34.86 -5.01 13.17
CA GLY A 372 -34.89 -5.91 14.33
C GLY A 372 -33.51 -6.42 14.81
N ALA A 373 -32.56 -5.52 15.03
CA ALA A 373 -31.23 -5.75 15.55
C ALA A 373 -31.09 -5.00 16.89
N ALA A 374 -31.90 -5.41 17.87
CA ALA A 374 -31.48 -5.36 19.27
C ALA A 374 -30.47 -6.51 19.46
N GLY A 375 -29.25 -6.28 18.99
CA GLY A 375 -28.19 -7.28 19.01
C GLY A 375 -26.87 -6.61 18.65
N THR A 376 -26.02 -6.43 19.65
CA THR A 376 -24.62 -6.06 19.54
C THR A 376 -23.93 -6.80 18.38
N GLY A 377 -23.46 -6.10 17.35
CA GLY A 377 -22.70 -6.74 16.28
C GLY A 377 -22.38 -5.82 15.12
N PHE A 378 -21.09 -5.72 14.81
CA PHE A 378 -20.49 -5.15 13.60
C PHE A 378 -21.45 -5.02 12.42
N ALA A 379 -21.77 -3.79 12.02
CA ALA A 379 -22.22 -3.53 10.66
C ALA A 379 -21.05 -3.88 9.74
N THR A 380 -21.05 -5.08 9.16
CA THR A 380 -20.35 -5.32 7.89
C THR A 380 -20.78 -4.19 6.96
N GLU A 381 -19.84 -3.36 6.50
CA GLU A 381 -20.12 -2.32 5.52
C GLU A 381 -20.90 -2.96 4.36
N ARG A 382 -22.19 -2.65 4.29
CA ARG A 382 -23.06 -3.23 3.26
C ARG A 382 -22.74 -2.52 1.96
N VAL A 383 -22.27 -3.30 0.99
CA VAL A 383 -21.83 -2.83 -0.32
C VAL A 383 -22.80 -3.36 -1.36
N ALA A 384 -23.23 -2.49 -2.28
CA ALA A 384 -23.97 -2.85 -3.48
C ALA A 384 -23.01 -2.92 -4.66
N ARG A 385 -22.80 -4.13 -5.21
CA ARG A 385 -21.85 -4.36 -6.29
C ARG A 385 -22.56 -4.43 -7.64
N LEU A 386 -21.93 -3.89 -8.67
CA LEU A 386 -22.43 -3.99 -10.04
C LEU A 386 -21.95 -5.31 -10.64
N GLY A 387 -22.87 -6.27 -10.75
CA GLY A 387 -22.61 -7.59 -11.32
C GLY A 387 -21.99 -7.52 -12.72
N ALA A 388 -21.01 -8.38 -12.99
CA ALA A 388 -20.26 -8.40 -14.25
C ALA A 388 -19.60 -7.06 -14.67
N GLY A 389 -19.49 -6.10 -13.75
CA GLY A 389 -18.98 -4.75 -14.05
C GLY A 389 -19.91 -3.92 -14.94
N GLN A 390 -21.18 -4.32 -15.12
CA GLN A 390 -22.13 -3.61 -15.96
C GLN A 390 -22.72 -2.42 -15.22
N THR A 391 -22.73 -1.26 -15.86
CA THR A 391 -23.35 -0.06 -15.29
C THR A 391 -24.79 0.05 -15.78
N PRO A 392 -25.78 0.10 -14.87
CA PRO A 392 -27.18 0.18 -15.25
C PRO A 392 -27.47 1.38 -16.16
N PRO A 393 -28.34 1.23 -17.19
CA PRO A 393 -28.68 2.31 -18.11
C PRO A 393 -29.15 3.59 -17.42
N ALA A 394 -29.88 3.46 -16.30
CA ALA A 394 -30.37 4.59 -15.51
C ALA A 394 -29.24 5.49 -14.97
N LEU A 395 -28.04 4.95 -14.72
CA LEU A 395 -26.93 5.71 -14.18
C LEU A 395 -26.07 6.39 -15.28
N LEU A 396 -26.27 6.05 -16.55
CA LEU A 396 -25.37 6.49 -17.62
C LEU A 396 -25.47 7.98 -17.89
N GLU A 397 -26.68 8.55 -17.91
CA GLU A 397 -26.88 9.99 -18.12
C GLU A 397 -26.18 10.83 -17.03
N PRO A 398 -26.42 10.61 -15.72
CA PRO A 398 -25.81 11.44 -14.69
C PRO A 398 -24.30 11.22 -14.61
N LEU A 399 -23.80 10.01 -14.85
CA LEU A 399 -22.36 9.76 -14.94
C LEU A 399 -21.71 10.51 -16.10
N ASN A 400 -22.36 10.54 -17.27
CA ASN A 400 -21.85 11.30 -18.42
C ASN A 400 -21.89 12.82 -18.17
N ALA A 401 -22.95 13.33 -17.53
CA ALA A 401 -23.04 14.73 -17.13
C ALA A 401 -21.95 15.12 -16.12
N LEU A 402 -21.72 14.27 -15.11
CA LEU A 402 -20.64 14.39 -14.14
C LEU A 402 -19.27 14.41 -14.85
N LEU A 403 -18.98 13.43 -15.70
CA LEU A 403 -17.70 13.32 -16.42
C LEU A 403 -17.41 14.58 -17.23
N ARG A 404 -18.37 15.06 -18.03
CA ARG A 404 -18.20 16.29 -18.84
C ARG A 404 -17.97 17.52 -17.97
N SER A 405 -18.75 17.69 -16.90
CA SER A 405 -18.69 18.90 -16.06
C SER A 405 -17.42 18.93 -15.22
N ALA A 406 -17.01 17.78 -14.68
CA ALA A 406 -15.75 17.65 -13.95
C ALA A 406 -14.55 17.87 -14.87
N GLY A 407 -14.55 17.30 -16.09
CA GLY A 407 -13.48 17.49 -17.08
C GLY A 407 -13.29 18.96 -17.45
N ALA A 408 -14.37 19.65 -17.81
CA ALA A 408 -14.33 21.08 -18.13
C ALA A 408 -13.82 21.92 -16.95
N PHE A 409 -14.26 21.61 -15.72
CA PHE A 409 -13.80 22.31 -14.53
C PHE A 409 -12.31 22.05 -14.23
N ILE A 410 -11.83 20.82 -14.44
CA ILE A 410 -10.39 20.49 -14.32
C ILE A 410 -9.56 21.31 -15.30
N ASP A 411 -10.00 21.45 -16.55
CA ASP A 411 -9.25 22.21 -17.56
C ASP A 411 -9.16 23.70 -17.23
N LEU A 412 -10.24 24.30 -16.71
CA LEU A 412 -10.23 25.67 -16.19
C LEU A 412 -9.29 25.82 -14.98
N LEU A 413 -9.27 24.85 -14.06
CA LEU A 413 -8.32 24.86 -12.94
C LEU A 413 -6.87 24.71 -13.40
N ARG A 414 -6.59 23.94 -14.45
CA ARG A 414 -5.25 23.83 -15.04
C ARG A 414 -4.80 25.15 -15.67
N LEU A 415 -5.71 25.85 -16.35
CA LEU A 415 -5.46 27.19 -16.89
C LEU A 415 -5.15 28.18 -15.77
N LEU A 416 -5.98 28.21 -14.73
CA LEU A 416 -5.75 29.05 -13.54
C LEU A 416 -4.43 28.71 -12.83
N ALA A 417 -4.12 27.43 -12.66
CA ALA A 417 -2.86 26.97 -12.07
C ALA A 417 -1.63 27.38 -12.89
N LYS A 418 -1.75 27.42 -14.22
CA LYS A 418 -0.68 27.90 -15.12
C LYS A 418 -0.49 29.42 -14.98
N ALA A 419 -1.59 30.18 -14.97
CA ALA A 419 -1.56 31.63 -14.79
C ALA A 419 -0.97 32.03 -13.43
N LEU A 420 -1.42 31.41 -12.34
CA LEU A 420 -0.86 31.63 -10.99
C LEU A 420 0.65 31.40 -10.93
N ARG A 421 1.15 30.32 -11.55
CA ARG A 421 2.60 30.05 -11.57
C ARG A 421 3.38 31.06 -12.38
N ALA A 422 2.80 31.60 -13.46
CA ALA A 422 3.40 32.68 -14.23
C ALA A 422 3.45 33.98 -13.40
N GLU A 423 2.34 34.35 -12.76
CA GLU A 423 2.26 35.54 -11.92
C GLU A 423 3.22 35.47 -10.72
N MET A 424 3.35 34.29 -10.09
CA MET A 424 4.32 34.07 -9.00
C MET A 424 5.78 34.25 -9.42
N ARG A 425 6.09 34.01 -10.71
CA ARG A 425 7.42 34.23 -11.28
C ARG A 425 7.63 35.70 -11.59
N ASP A 426 6.61 36.36 -12.14
CA ASP A 426 6.70 37.72 -12.66
C ASP A 426 6.57 38.77 -11.54
N GLN A 427 5.89 38.44 -10.43
CA GLN A 427 5.75 39.27 -9.22
C GLN A 427 6.26 38.57 -7.93
N PRO A 428 7.58 38.52 -7.68
CA PRO A 428 8.15 37.86 -6.50
C PRO A 428 7.62 38.40 -5.15
N GLN A 429 7.25 39.69 -5.09
CA GLN A 429 6.72 40.33 -3.89
C GLN A 429 5.36 39.74 -3.45
N GLN A 430 4.52 39.34 -4.41
CA GLN A 430 3.20 38.73 -4.15
C GLN A 430 3.23 37.20 -4.10
N SER A 431 4.39 36.58 -4.35
CA SER A 431 4.55 35.12 -4.46
C SER A 431 4.00 34.36 -3.24
N ARG A 432 4.08 34.91 -2.03
CA ARG A 432 3.52 34.27 -0.82
C ARG A 432 2.00 34.21 -0.81
N GLN A 433 1.34 35.30 -1.20
CA GLN A 433 -0.13 35.36 -1.32
C GLN A 433 -0.61 34.44 -2.44
N LEU A 434 0.00 34.53 -3.62
CA LEU A 434 -0.33 33.70 -4.78
C LEU A 434 -0.08 32.21 -4.52
N ALA A 435 1.00 31.85 -3.82
CA ALA A 435 1.25 30.47 -3.39
C ALA A 435 0.17 29.96 -2.43
N THR A 436 -0.40 30.83 -1.60
CA THR A 436 -1.47 30.48 -0.66
C THR A 436 -2.77 30.20 -1.40
N GLN A 437 -3.15 31.06 -2.36
CA GLN A 437 -4.29 30.83 -3.26
C GLN A 437 -4.13 29.54 -4.06
N TYR A 438 -2.94 29.33 -4.64
CA TYR A 438 -2.58 28.09 -5.34
C TYR A 438 -2.78 26.86 -4.44
N ALA A 439 -2.32 26.92 -3.19
CA ALA A 439 -2.46 25.82 -2.25
C ALA A 439 -3.92 25.56 -1.83
N GLN A 440 -4.73 26.61 -1.68
CA GLN A 440 -6.16 26.49 -1.36
C GLN A 440 -6.94 25.81 -2.49
N LEU A 441 -6.67 26.16 -3.76
CA LEU A 441 -7.24 25.48 -4.92
C LEU A 441 -6.79 24.02 -4.97
N GLY A 442 -5.48 23.80 -4.88
CA GLY A 442 -4.86 22.48 -4.93
C GLY A 442 -5.29 21.52 -3.81
N SER A 443 -5.84 22.02 -2.70
CA SER A 443 -6.37 21.16 -1.62
C SER A 443 -7.66 20.43 -2.02
N LEU A 444 -8.43 20.97 -2.98
CA LEU A 444 -9.72 20.42 -3.42
C LEU A 444 -9.65 19.80 -4.83
N THR A 445 -8.69 20.21 -5.67
CA THR A 445 -8.51 19.67 -7.03
C THR A 445 -8.47 18.12 -7.08
N PRO A 446 -7.75 17.40 -6.18
CA PRO A 446 -7.73 15.94 -6.22
C PRO A 446 -9.12 15.29 -6.07
N ARG A 447 -10.07 15.95 -5.39
CA ARG A 447 -11.44 15.42 -5.28
C ARG A 447 -12.19 15.54 -6.59
N LEU A 448 -11.98 16.63 -7.32
CA LEU A 448 -12.55 16.81 -8.65
C LEU A 448 -11.96 15.80 -9.64
N GLU A 449 -10.65 15.59 -9.60
CA GLU A 449 -9.96 14.57 -10.41
C GLU A 449 -10.44 13.15 -10.07
N ALA A 450 -10.61 12.84 -8.78
CA ALA A 450 -11.15 11.55 -8.34
C ALA A 450 -12.61 11.35 -8.78
N ALA A 451 -13.46 12.38 -8.71
CA ALA A 451 -14.83 12.32 -9.22
C ALA A 451 -14.88 12.07 -10.74
N HIS A 452 -14.06 12.80 -11.50
CA HIS A 452 -13.92 12.59 -12.94
C HIS A 452 -13.46 11.16 -13.27
N GLU A 453 -12.40 10.68 -12.63
CA GLU A 453 -11.84 9.36 -12.89
C GLU A 453 -12.78 8.23 -12.44
N THR A 454 -13.45 8.38 -11.29
CA THR A 454 -14.45 7.40 -10.85
C THR A 454 -15.60 7.32 -11.84
N ALA A 455 -16.10 8.45 -12.33
CA ALA A 455 -17.16 8.46 -13.35
C ALA A 455 -16.70 7.83 -14.67
N ARG A 456 -15.46 8.09 -15.10
CA ARG A 456 -14.86 7.47 -16.30
C ARG A 456 -14.84 5.94 -16.19
N LEU A 457 -14.38 5.42 -15.06
CA LEU A 457 -14.31 3.97 -14.81
C LEU A 457 -15.72 3.37 -14.64
N LEU A 458 -16.64 4.05 -13.98
CA LEU A 458 -18.04 3.61 -13.87
C LEU A 458 -18.72 3.57 -15.25
N LEU A 459 -18.40 4.46 -16.18
CA LEU A 459 -18.99 4.43 -17.53
C LEU A 459 -18.47 3.31 -18.42
N GLN A 460 -17.32 2.72 -18.10
CA GLN A 460 -16.72 1.66 -18.91
C GLN A 460 -17.58 0.40 -18.91
N GLN A 461 -18.24 0.09 -20.02
CA GLN A 461 -19.03 -1.14 -20.14
C GLN A 461 -18.10 -2.34 -20.45
N PRO A 462 -18.41 -3.54 -19.94
CA PRO A 462 -17.65 -4.73 -20.28
C PRO A 462 -17.85 -5.06 -21.76
N THR A 463 -16.76 -5.33 -22.47
CA THR A 463 -16.80 -5.93 -23.80
C THR A 463 -16.70 -7.45 -23.68
N GLU A 464 -17.26 -8.18 -24.63
CA GLU A 464 -17.26 -9.65 -24.60
C GLU A 464 -15.82 -10.19 -24.52
N GLY A 465 -15.59 -11.11 -23.57
CA GLY A 465 -14.27 -11.70 -23.32
C GLY A 465 -13.25 -10.77 -22.62
N ALA A 466 -13.54 -9.48 -22.47
CA ALA A 466 -12.65 -8.55 -21.80
C ALA A 466 -12.81 -8.57 -20.28
N GLU A 467 -11.78 -8.05 -19.61
CA GLU A 467 -11.74 -7.93 -18.17
C GLU A 467 -12.68 -6.81 -17.70
N PRO A 468 -13.63 -7.09 -16.80
CA PRO A 468 -14.53 -6.05 -16.30
C PRO A 468 -13.80 -5.15 -15.29
N VAL A 469 -14.27 -3.92 -15.15
CA VAL A 469 -13.92 -3.06 -14.01
C VAL A 469 -14.82 -3.44 -12.83
N ALA A 470 -14.24 -3.66 -11.65
CA ALA A 470 -14.99 -3.87 -10.42
C ALA A 470 -15.60 -2.55 -9.98
N LYS A 471 -16.92 -2.53 -9.75
CA LYS A 471 -17.66 -1.30 -9.42
C LYS A 471 -18.63 -1.57 -8.29
N TRP A 472 -18.69 -0.67 -7.33
CA TRP A 472 -19.61 -0.81 -6.20
C TRP A 472 -19.94 0.53 -5.55
N PHE A 473 -21.04 0.52 -4.80
CA PHE A 473 -21.45 1.60 -3.92
C PHE A 473 -21.45 1.11 -2.48
N GLY A 474 -21.12 1.98 -1.54
CA GLY A 474 -21.11 1.62 -0.13
C GLY A 474 -21.30 2.84 0.75
N TRP A 475 -21.84 2.63 1.94
CA TRP A 475 -21.84 3.66 2.98
C TRP A 475 -20.49 3.65 3.69
N GLN A 476 -19.86 4.82 3.76
CA GLN A 476 -18.69 5.03 4.60
C GLN A 476 -19.14 5.67 5.93
N SER A 477 -18.62 5.14 7.04
CA SER A 477 -19.01 5.48 8.42
C SER A 477 -20.44 5.03 8.80
N ALA A 478 -20.67 4.84 10.10
CA ALA A 478 -21.97 4.50 10.66
C ALA A 478 -22.58 5.71 11.39
N GLY A 479 -23.90 5.89 11.31
CA GLY A 479 -24.63 6.92 12.06
C GLY A 479 -24.95 8.18 11.24
N ALA A 480 -24.94 9.35 11.90
CA ALA A 480 -25.39 10.61 11.32
C ALA A 480 -24.53 11.09 10.14
N ASP A 481 -23.23 10.73 10.15
CA ASP A 481 -22.22 11.12 9.16
C ASP A 481 -22.01 10.10 8.05
N ALA A 482 -22.96 9.18 7.86
CA ALA A 482 -22.91 8.19 6.80
C ALA A 482 -22.88 8.88 5.42
N ALA A 483 -21.85 8.55 4.63
CA ALA A 483 -21.65 9.13 3.31
C ALA A 483 -21.68 8.05 2.24
N LEU A 484 -22.49 8.27 1.20
CA LEU A 484 -22.56 7.36 0.06
C LEU A 484 -21.32 7.52 -0.81
N MET A 485 -20.58 6.44 -0.96
CA MET A 485 -19.37 6.37 -1.77
C MET A 485 -19.62 5.53 -3.02
N ALA A 486 -19.06 5.98 -4.14
CA ALA A 486 -18.95 5.22 -5.37
C ALA A 486 -17.49 4.82 -5.59
N HIS A 487 -17.26 3.59 -6.01
CA HIS A 487 -15.95 3.00 -6.19
C HIS A 487 -15.84 2.30 -7.54
N ALA A 488 -14.68 2.41 -8.15
CA ALA A 488 -14.32 1.66 -9.34
C ALA A 488 -12.84 1.26 -9.30
N SER A 489 -12.53 0.02 -9.63
CA SER A 489 -11.18 -0.53 -9.61
C SER A 489 -10.97 -1.48 -10.78
N PRO A 490 -9.79 -1.49 -11.42
CA PRO A 490 -9.38 -2.61 -12.27
C PRO A 490 -9.53 -3.93 -11.53
N THR A 491 -9.85 -5.01 -12.26
CA THR A 491 -9.98 -6.35 -11.67
C THR A 491 -8.69 -7.13 -11.72
N LEU A 492 -7.94 -7.06 -12.83
CA LEU A 492 -6.68 -7.79 -12.96
C LEU A 492 -5.49 -6.84 -12.80
N PRO A 493 -4.58 -7.13 -11.85
CA PRO A 493 -3.36 -6.33 -11.70
C PRO A 493 -2.41 -6.52 -12.88
N GLY A 494 -2.37 -7.71 -13.47
CA GLY A 494 -1.43 -8.03 -14.53
C GLY A 494 -1.64 -7.20 -15.80
N SER A 495 -2.89 -7.00 -16.23
CA SER A 495 -3.23 -6.16 -17.37
C SER A 495 -2.87 -4.69 -17.08
N THR A 496 -3.17 -4.23 -15.87
CA THR A 496 -2.82 -2.88 -15.39
C THR A 496 -1.30 -2.65 -15.43
N LEU A 497 -0.50 -3.56 -14.88
CA LEU A 497 0.96 -3.48 -14.89
C LEU A 497 1.53 -3.57 -16.32
N ARG A 498 0.97 -4.43 -17.17
CA ARG A 498 1.36 -4.54 -18.58
C ARG A 498 1.13 -3.24 -19.36
N GLN A 499 -0.01 -2.59 -19.12
CA GLN A 499 -0.37 -1.34 -19.77
C GLN A 499 0.47 -0.16 -19.28
N HIS A 500 0.72 -0.05 -17.97
CA HIS A 500 1.28 1.16 -17.38
C HIS A 500 2.78 1.07 -17.02
N LEU A 501 3.28 -0.11 -16.61
CA LEU A 501 4.66 -0.28 -16.15
C LEU A 501 5.54 -0.91 -17.24
N TRP A 502 5.22 -2.14 -17.69
CA TRP A 502 6.13 -2.95 -18.49
C TRP A 502 6.41 -2.39 -19.88
N GLY A 503 5.53 -1.53 -20.43
CA GLY A 503 5.77 -0.82 -21.68
C GLY A 503 6.94 0.18 -21.60
N SER A 504 7.31 0.62 -20.40
CA SER A 504 8.39 1.60 -20.17
C SER A 504 9.68 0.99 -19.63
N VAL A 505 9.70 -0.31 -19.30
CA VAL A 505 10.82 -0.97 -18.64
C VAL A 505 11.61 -1.80 -19.66
N ARG A 506 12.92 -1.54 -19.78
CA ARG A 506 13.83 -2.33 -20.62
C ARG A 506 14.43 -3.53 -19.91
N THR A 507 14.61 -3.42 -18.59
CA THR A 507 15.11 -4.54 -17.80
C THR A 507 14.70 -4.44 -16.36
N ALA A 508 14.32 -5.58 -15.78
CA ALA A 508 13.92 -5.66 -14.39
C ALA A 508 14.29 -6.99 -13.74
N VAL A 509 14.58 -6.95 -12.45
CA VAL A 509 14.65 -8.13 -11.58
C VAL A 509 13.57 -8.00 -10.53
N LEU A 510 12.63 -8.93 -10.51
CA LEU A 510 11.61 -9.07 -9.49
C LEU A 510 12.06 -10.17 -8.53
N THR A 511 12.09 -9.90 -7.23
CA THR A 511 12.48 -10.90 -6.25
C THR A 511 11.63 -10.85 -4.99
N SER A 512 11.43 -12.00 -4.36
CA SER A 512 10.82 -12.13 -3.03
C SER A 512 11.15 -13.51 -2.45
N ALA A 513 10.89 -13.69 -1.14
CA ALA A 513 10.97 -14.99 -0.47
C ALA A 513 10.04 -16.04 -1.09
N THR A 514 8.88 -15.61 -1.61
CA THR A 514 7.80 -16.50 -2.03
C THR A 514 7.09 -15.88 -3.24
N LEU A 515 7.34 -16.42 -4.43
CA LEU A 515 6.69 -16.01 -5.69
C LEU A 515 5.99 -17.18 -6.38
N SER A 516 6.41 -18.41 -6.11
CA SER A 516 5.84 -19.62 -6.67
C SER A 516 4.79 -20.23 -5.75
N SER A 517 3.86 -20.97 -6.36
CA SER A 517 2.90 -21.83 -5.66
C SER A 517 3.05 -23.24 -6.20
N GLY A 518 3.46 -24.19 -5.36
CA GLY A 518 3.73 -25.56 -5.78
C GLY A 518 4.87 -25.67 -6.80
N GLY A 519 5.91 -24.83 -6.67
CA GLY A 519 7.09 -24.81 -7.56
C GLY A 519 6.85 -24.18 -8.94
N ARG A 520 5.69 -23.57 -9.16
CA ARG A 520 5.36 -22.88 -10.42
C ARG A 520 5.15 -21.38 -10.21
N PHE A 521 5.63 -20.58 -11.16
CA PHE A 521 5.52 -19.12 -11.15
C PHE A 521 4.26 -18.59 -11.85
N ASP A 522 3.47 -19.46 -12.50
CA ASP A 522 2.32 -19.11 -13.35
C ASP A 522 1.32 -18.14 -12.69
N TYR A 523 1.08 -18.31 -11.39
CA TYR A 523 0.20 -17.39 -10.65
C TYR A 523 0.81 -15.99 -10.56
N PHE A 524 2.04 -15.87 -10.09
CA PHE A 524 2.70 -14.57 -9.95
C PHE A 524 2.93 -13.90 -11.30
N LEU A 525 3.36 -14.64 -12.33
CA LEU A 525 3.54 -14.10 -13.68
C LEU A 525 2.25 -13.52 -14.25
N ARG A 526 1.10 -14.17 -14.00
CA ARG A 526 -0.21 -13.65 -14.40
C ARG A 526 -0.58 -12.40 -13.61
N GLU A 527 -0.43 -12.42 -12.29
CA GLU A 527 -0.73 -11.25 -11.45
C GLU A 527 0.20 -10.06 -11.72
N SER A 528 1.46 -10.31 -12.06
CA SER A 528 2.43 -9.26 -12.37
C SER A 528 2.33 -8.78 -13.82
N GLY A 529 1.61 -9.47 -14.70
CA GLY A 529 1.48 -9.10 -16.13
C GLY A 529 2.64 -9.57 -17.02
N LEU A 530 3.49 -10.45 -16.49
CA LEU A 530 4.67 -11.03 -17.16
C LEU A 530 4.42 -12.42 -17.75
N ASP A 531 3.19 -12.93 -17.64
CA ASP A 531 2.82 -14.22 -18.23
C ASP A 531 2.87 -14.21 -19.76
N HIS A 532 3.34 -15.33 -20.33
CA HIS A 532 3.59 -15.53 -21.77
C HIS A 532 4.57 -14.52 -22.42
N ASP A 533 5.40 -13.89 -21.61
CA ASP A 533 6.40 -12.93 -22.08
C ASP A 533 7.73 -13.64 -22.41
N PRO A 534 8.21 -13.63 -23.67
CA PRO A 534 9.41 -14.34 -24.07
C PRO A 534 10.70 -13.76 -23.47
N ASP A 535 10.66 -12.51 -22.98
CA ASP A 535 11.82 -11.83 -22.39
C ASP A 535 11.98 -12.15 -20.88
N VAL A 536 11.07 -12.96 -20.32
CA VAL A 536 11.01 -13.27 -18.89
C VAL A 536 11.66 -14.62 -18.60
N CYS A 537 12.61 -14.62 -17.67
CA CYS A 537 13.20 -15.83 -17.09
C CYS A 537 12.76 -15.96 -15.63
N ALA A 538 12.28 -17.15 -15.23
CA ALA A 538 11.94 -17.45 -13.83
C ALA A 538 12.99 -18.38 -13.22
N LEU A 539 13.44 -18.06 -12.01
CA LEU A 539 14.45 -18.83 -11.27
C LEU A 539 14.02 -19.01 -9.81
N GLU A 540 14.00 -20.25 -9.34
CA GLU A 540 13.92 -20.53 -7.91
C GLU A 540 15.32 -20.86 -7.37
N VAL A 541 15.67 -20.20 -6.28
CA VAL A 541 16.97 -20.29 -5.63
C VAL A 541 16.82 -21.06 -4.31
N PRO A 542 17.65 -22.07 -4.04
CA PRO A 542 17.53 -22.87 -2.82
C PRO A 542 17.80 -22.03 -1.56
N SER A 543 16.99 -22.25 -0.53
CA SER A 543 17.23 -21.70 0.81
C SER A 543 18.46 -22.38 1.45
N PRO A 544 19.26 -21.66 2.25
CA PRO A 544 20.38 -22.26 2.99
C PRO A 544 19.94 -23.10 4.20
N PHE A 545 18.66 -23.07 4.59
CA PHE A 545 18.17 -23.66 5.82
C PHE A 545 17.77 -25.13 5.67
N ASP A 546 18.02 -25.92 6.72
CA ASP A 546 17.54 -27.28 6.83
C ASP A 546 16.27 -27.31 7.70
N PHE A 547 15.13 -26.97 7.07
CA PHE A 547 13.84 -26.89 7.74
C PHE A 547 13.43 -28.19 8.46
N SER A 548 13.87 -29.35 7.94
CA SER A 548 13.53 -30.65 8.51
C SER A 548 14.20 -30.89 9.87
N ARG A 549 15.41 -30.35 10.06
CA ARG A 549 16.15 -30.41 11.33
C ARG A 549 15.86 -29.24 12.24
N GLN A 550 15.55 -28.08 11.66
CA GLN A 550 15.35 -26.83 12.39
C GLN A 550 13.92 -26.69 12.95
N GLY A 551 12.93 -27.41 12.44
CA GLY A 551 11.59 -27.26 13.01
C GLY A 551 10.57 -28.29 12.60
N ARG A 552 9.39 -28.10 13.17
CA ARG A 552 8.21 -28.92 12.90
C ARG A 552 6.96 -28.08 12.70
N ILE A 553 6.06 -28.56 11.85
CA ILE A 553 4.70 -28.04 11.71
C ILE A 553 3.76 -28.98 12.47
N VAL A 554 3.11 -28.45 13.50
CA VAL A 554 2.07 -29.11 14.28
C VAL A 554 0.71 -28.84 13.63
N LEU A 555 0.11 -29.88 13.10
CA LEU A 555 -1.20 -29.86 12.44
C LEU A 555 -2.26 -30.22 13.48
N ALA A 556 -2.93 -29.23 14.05
CA ALA A 556 -3.96 -29.48 15.05
C ALA A 556 -5.28 -29.89 14.38
N SER A 557 -5.88 -30.94 14.92
CA SER A 557 -7.23 -31.35 14.55
C SER A 557 -8.25 -30.55 15.37
N THR A 558 -9.32 -30.08 14.73
CA THR A 558 -10.46 -29.42 15.39
C THR A 558 -11.75 -30.19 15.15
N ARG A 559 -12.66 -30.17 16.12
CA ARG A 559 -14.00 -30.77 15.99
C ARG A 559 -14.90 -29.89 15.13
N ALA A 560 -14.91 -28.61 15.42
CA ALA A 560 -15.67 -27.62 14.66
C ALA A 560 -15.07 -27.44 13.25
N ASP A 561 -15.96 -27.33 12.27
CA ASP A 561 -15.57 -26.94 10.93
C ASP A 561 -15.21 -25.45 10.91
N PRO A 562 -14.10 -25.03 10.28
CA PRO A 562 -13.77 -23.61 10.13
C PRO A 562 -14.82 -22.78 9.38
N LYS A 563 -15.83 -23.41 8.75
CA LYS A 563 -17.04 -22.76 8.21
C LYS A 563 -18.04 -22.35 9.29
N ASP A 564 -18.13 -23.08 10.40
CA ASP A 564 -18.87 -22.66 11.60
C ASP A 564 -17.97 -21.76 12.44
N ALA A 565 -18.02 -20.46 12.15
CA ALA A 565 -17.14 -19.48 12.76
C ALA A 565 -17.27 -19.43 14.29
N SER A 566 -18.48 -19.62 14.84
CA SER A 566 -18.69 -19.51 16.29
C SER A 566 -18.05 -20.69 17.03
N ALA A 567 -18.42 -21.92 16.65
CA ALA A 567 -17.89 -23.12 17.28
C ALA A 567 -16.37 -23.25 17.08
N PHE A 568 -15.87 -22.94 15.88
CA PHE A 568 -14.44 -22.99 15.59
C PHE A 568 -13.65 -21.96 16.39
N ASN A 569 -14.13 -20.72 16.51
CA ASN A 569 -13.41 -19.70 17.27
C ASN A 569 -13.34 -20.04 18.76
N ALA A 570 -14.40 -20.61 19.35
CA ALA A 570 -14.40 -21.04 20.74
C ALA A 570 -13.36 -22.16 20.99
N GLU A 571 -13.35 -23.19 20.15
CA GLU A 571 -12.38 -24.29 20.21
C GLU A 571 -10.93 -23.82 19.97
N LEU A 572 -10.73 -22.95 18.97
CA LEU A 572 -9.45 -22.33 18.66
C LEU A 572 -8.89 -21.56 19.85
N VAL A 573 -9.68 -20.66 20.44
CA VAL A 573 -9.23 -19.81 21.55
C VAL A 573 -8.86 -20.66 22.75
N CYS A 574 -9.65 -21.68 23.09
CA CYS A 574 -9.33 -22.60 24.18
C CYS A 574 -7.99 -23.32 23.95
N SER A 575 -7.80 -23.90 22.76
CA SER A 575 -6.55 -24.60 22.41
C SER A 575 -5.36 -23.65 22.41
N LEU A 576 -5.53 -22.45 21.84
CA LEU A 576 -4.49 -21.42 21.80
C LEU A 576 -4.05 -21.02 23.21
N MET A 577 -4.98 -20.79 24.15
CA MET A 577 -4.60 -20.39 25.52
C MET A 577 -3.73 -21.46 26.22
N GLN A 578 -4.00 -22.74 25.99
CA GLN A 578 -3.19 -23.83 26.53
C GLN A 578 -1.78 -23.84 25.94
N ASP A 579 -1.68 -23.68 24.62
CA ASP A 579 -0.38 -23.65 23.93
C ASP A 579 0.43 -22.39 24.30
N LEU A 580 -0.22 -21.23 24.47
CA LEU A 580 0.44 -19.99 24.90
C LEU A 580 1.03 -20.09 26.31
N ALA A 581 0.44 -20.89 27.20
CA ALA A 581 1.00 -21.14 28.52
C ALA A 581 2.33 -21.94 28.47
N CYS A 582 2.62 -22.60 27.34
CA CYS A 582 3.84 -23.37 27.14
C CYS A 582 4.99 -22.57 26.50
N VAL A 583 4.74 -21.32 26.09
CA VAL A 583 5.74 -20.46 25.43
C VAL A 583 6.86 -20.11 26.42
N ARG A 584 8.11 -20.37 26.03
CA ARG A 584 9.29 -20.15 26.89
C ARG A 584 10.07 -18.88 26.57
N HIS A 585 10.07 -18.46 25.31
CA HIS A 585 10.82 -17.30 24.84
C HIS A 585 9.90 -16.37 24.03
N GLY A 586 10.23 -16.09 22.77
CA GLY A 586 9.42 -15.30 21.87
C GLY A 586 8.45 -16.15 21.05
N ALA A 587 7.20 -15.67 20.92
CA ALA A 587 6.20 -16.27 20.07
C ALA A 587 5.42 -15.23 19.25
N LEU A 588 4.89 -15.67 18.10
CA LEU A 588 4.06 -14.87 17.23
C LEU A 588 2.74 -15.59 16.96
N VAL A 589 1.61 -14.91 17.21
CA VAL A 589 0.27 -15.40 16.86
C VAL A 589 -0.27 -14.58 15.70
N LEU A 590 -0.62 -15.25 14.60
CA LEU A 590 -1.17 -14.66 13.39
C LEU A 590 -2.66 -14.97 13.26
N PHE A 591 -3.47 -13.92 13.41
CA PHE A 591 -4.92 -13.97 13.28
C PHE A 591 -5.37 -13.61 11.86
N THR A 592 -6.37 -14.32 11.35
CA THR A 592 -6.98 -14.02 10.04
C THR A 592 -8.15 -13.04 10.13
N SER A 593 -8.71 -12.81 11.31
CA SER A 593 -9.83 -11.87 11.51
C SER A 593 -9.70 -11.09 12.82
N ARG A 594 -10.19 -9.84 12.80
CA ARG A 594 -10.22 -8.97 14.00
C ARG A 594 -11.09 -9.56 15.11
N LEU A 595 -12.14 -10.30 14.74
CA LEU A 595 -12.99 -11.02 15.69
C LEU A 595 -12.17 -12.06 16.47
N GLN A 596 -11.37 -12.88 15.78
CA GLN A 596 -10.53 -13.88 16.45
C GLN A 596 -9.51 -13.24 17.38
N LEU A 597 -8.84 -12.17 16.92
CA LEU A 597 -7.90 -11.42 17.75
C LEU A 597 -8.56 -10.93 19.04
N ARG A 598 -9.74 -10.31 18.94
CA ARG A 598 -10.47 -9.82 20.10
C ARG A 598 -10.88 -10.93 21.05
N LEU A 599 -11.48 -12.01 20.54
CA LEU A 599 -11.91 -13.14 21.36
C LEU A 599 -10.72 -13.75 22.10
N ALA A 600 -9.55 -13.83 21.45
CA ALA A 600 -8.32 -14.26 22.10
C ALA A 600 -7.86 -13.30 23.20
N CYS A 601 -7.89 -11.97 22.96
CA CYS A 601 -7.56 -10.98 23.98
C CYS A 601 -8.50 -11.03 25.19
N GLU A 602 -9.80 -11.17 24.97
CA GLU A 602 -10.81 -11.28 26.04
C GLU A 602 -10.61 -12.56 26.88
N ALA A 603 -10.21 -13.65 26.23
CA ALA A 603 -9.95 -14.94 26.89
C ALA A 603 -8.59 -15.03 27.60
N LEU A 604 -7.71 -14.02 27.48
CA LEU A 604 -6.38 -14.07 28.11
C LEU A 604 -6.49 -14.15 29.64
N PRO A 605 -5.96 -15.23 30.26
CA PRO A 605 -5.87 -15.35 31.71
C PRO A 605 -4.99 -14.23 32.31
N PRO A 606 -5.21 -13.82 33.57
CA PRO A 606 -4.43 -12.76 34.21
C PRO A 606 -2.91 -12.98 34.16
N ALA A 607 -2.46 -14.23 34.20
CA ALA A 607 -1.05 -14.61 34.12
C ALA A 607 -0.41 -14.36 32.73
N LEU A 608 -1.18 -14.49 31.63
CA LEU A 608 -0.67 -14.32 30.27
C LEU A 608 -0.75 -12.87 29.77
N ARG A 609 -1.70 -12.08 30.27
CA ARG A 609 -1.88 -10.67 29.89
C ARG A 609 -0.60 -9.83 29.86
N PRO A 610 0.29 -9.86 30.88
CA PRO A 610 1.51 -9.03 30.84
C PRO A 610 2.54 -9.49 29.78
N LEU A 611 2.47 -10.75 29.34
CA LEU A 611 3.40 -11.34 28.37
C LEU A 611 3.01 -11.03 26.92
N VAL A 612 1.73 -10.75 26.68
CA VAL A 612 1.17 -10.50 25.35
C VAL A 612 1.31 -9.04 24.96
N LEU A 613 1.75 -8.81 23.72
CA LEU A 613 1.83 -7.51 23.07
C LEU A 613 0.89 -7.50 21.87
N VAL A 614 -0.18 -6.71 21.93
CA VAL A 614 -1.20 -6.69 20.87
C VAL A 614 -0.89 -5.60 19.86
N GLN A 615 -1.02 -5.94 18.58
CA GLN A 615 -0.92 -4.98 17.48
C GLN A 615 -1.86 -3.78 17.70
N ASN A 616 -1.37 -2.57 17.34
CA ASN A 616 -2.05 -1.28 17.44
C ASN A 616 -2.22 -0.70 18.86
N GLU A 617 -1.85 -1.42 19.92
CA GLU A 617 -1.75 -0.81 21.27
C GLU A 617 -0.50 0.07 21.41
N LEU A 618 0.56 -0.27 20.68
CA LEU A 618 1.81 0.48 20.61
C LEU A 618 2.25 0.64 19.15
N PRO A 619 3.02 1.70 18.82
CA PRO A 619 3.70 1.80 17.55
C PRO A 619 4.56 0.54 17.29
N ARG A 620 4.52 0.01 16.05
CA ARG A 620 5.16 -1.27 15.68
C ARG A 620 6.62 -1.37 16.14
N GLN A 621 7.42 -0.32 15.92
CA GLN A 621 8.83 -0.29 16.33
C GLN A 621 9.00 -0.44 17.85
N ARG A 622 8.18 0.24 18.65
CA ARG A 622 8.20 0.15 20.11
C ARG A 622 7.78 -1.23 20.60
N LEU A 623 6.76 -1.81 19.96
CA LEU A 623 6.30 -3.17 20.26
C LEU A 623 7.42 -4.19 20.05
N LEU A 624 8.11 -4.14 18.90
CA LEU A 624 9.22 -5.04 18.58
C LEU A 624 10.43 -4.86 19.49
N ARG A 625 10.74 -3.62 19.85
CA ARG A 625 11.80 -3.32 20.81
C ARG A 625 11.50 -3.93 22.18
N LEU A 626 10.29 -3.71 22.71
CA LEU A 626 9.86 -4.26 23.99
C LEU A 626 9.87 -5.79 23.98
N HIS A 627 9.42 -6.41 22.88
CA HIS A 627 9.50 -7.86 22.69
C HIS A 627 10.95 -8.36 22.75
N THR A 628 11.86 -7.70 22.03
CA THR A 628 13.28 -8.04 22.01
C THR A 628 13.92 -7.92 23.40
N GLU A 629 13.61 -6.84 24.12
CA GLU A 629 14.11 -6.60 25.49
C GLU A 629 13.63 -7.67 26.48
N ARG A 630 12.35 -8.08 26.41
CA ARG A 630 11.79 -9.15 27.24
C ARG A 630 12.48 -10.50 26.99
N VAL A 631 12.59 -10.90 25.72
CA VAL A 631 13.22 -12.18 25.36
C VAL A 631 14.70 -12.18 25.74
N ALA A 632 15.42 -11.07 25.53
CA ALA A 632 16.83 -10.94 25.91
C ALA A 632 17.06 -11.07 27.43
N THR A 633 16.09 -10.65 28.25
CA THR A 633 16.12 -10.80 29.71
C THR A 633 15.59 -12.16 30.20
N GLY A 634 15.29 -13.09 29.30
CA GLY A 634 14.78 -14.42 29.61
C GLY A 634 13.30 -14.46 29.96
N GLN A 635 12.56 -13.36 29.76
CA GLN A 635 11.12 -13.31 29.96
C GLN A 635 10.40 -13.75 28.67
N PRO A 636 9.37 -14.61 28.78
CA PRO A 636 8.53 -14.92 27.63
C PRO A 636 7.85 -13.66 27.09
N SER A 637 7.71 -13.55 25.77
CA SER A 637 6.97 -12.48 25.13
C SER A 637 6.22 -12.98 23.90
N ILE A 638 4.93 -12.66 23.83
CA ILE A 638 4.05 -13.15 22.77
C ILE A 638 3.50 -11.95 21.99
N ILE A 639 3.63 -11.94 20.68
CA ILE A 639 3.04 -10.91 19.83
C ILE A 639 1.74 -11.41 19.24
N PHE A 640 0.65 -10.66 19.43
CA PHE A 640 -0.62 -10.88 18.75
C PHE A 640 -0.72 -9.95 17.54
N GLY A 641 -0.71 -10.53 16.35
CA GLY A 641 -0.69 -9.80 15.09
C GLY A 641 -1.74 -10.29 14.09
N MET A 642 -2.21 -9.38 13.25
CA MET A 642 -2.99 -9.69 12.05
C MET A 642 -2.04 -10.02 10.88
N GLN A 643 -2.58 -10.15 9.66
CA GLN A 643 -1.83 -10.43 8.44
C GLN A 643 -0.60 -9.53 8.23
N THR A 644 -0.67 -8.25 8.63
CA THR A 644 0.43 -7.27 8.49
C THR A 644 1.65 -7.54 9.38
N PHE A 645 1.51 -8.36 10.42
CA PHE A 645 2.63 -8.91 11.21
C PHE A 645 3.16 -10.22 10.60
N GLY A 646 2.36 -10.87 9.76
CA GLY A 646 2.79 -11.96 8.88
C GLY A 646 3.67 -11.51 7.71
N GLU A 647 3.95 -10.21 7.58
CA GLU A 647 4.77 -9.59 6.53
C GLU A 647 5.80 -8.60 7.15
N GLY A 648 7.03 -8.56 6.61
CA GLY A 648 8.07 -7.59 7.01
C GLY A 648 8.58 -7.59 8.47
N LEU A 649 8.42 -8.66 9.26
CA LEU A 649 9.12 -8.84 10.56
C LEU A 649 10.39 -9.68 10.42
N ASP A 650 11.42 -9.36 11.20
CA ASP A 650 12.63 -10.16 11.35
C ASP A 650 12.83 -10.49 12.84
N LEU A 651 12.50 -11.74 13.21
CA LEU A 651 12.54 -12.24 14.58
C LEU A 651 13.38 -13.53 14.62
N PRO A 652 14.72 -13.44 14.62
CA PRO A 652 15.61 -14.60 14.62
C PRO A 652 15.66 -15.33 15.97
N GLY A 653 15.88 -16.65 15.90
CA GLY A 653 16.14 -17.52 17.05
C GLY A 653 15.08 -17.43 18.13
N ARG A 654 15.51 -17.14 19.37
CA ARG A 654 14.64 -17.08 20.55
C ARG A 654 13.52 -16.04 20.45
N LEU A 655 13.62 -15.07 19.55
CA LEU A 655 12.56 -14.08 19.32
C LEU A 655 11.30 -14.69 18.69
N CYS A 656 11.40 -15.85 18.03
CA CYS A 656 10.23 -16.52 17.47
C CYS A 656 10.45 -18.04 17.39
N GLU A 657 10.43 -18.72 18.54
CA GLU A 657 10.48 -20.19 18.58
C GLU A 657 9.12 -20.81 18.31
N ASP A 658 8.03 -20.14 18.68
CA ASP A 658 6.66 -20.63 18.48
C ASP A 658 5.87 -19.69 17.57
N LEU A 659 5.41 -20.20 16.43
CA LEU A 659 4.53 -19.50 15.50
C LEU A 659 3.15 -20.15 15.49
N PHE A 660 2.11 -19.38 15.81
CA PHE A 660 0.73 -19.85 15.86
C PHE A 660 -0.08 -19.25 14.70
N ILE A 661 -0.61 -20.10 13.83
CA ILE A 661 -1.46 -19.74 12.70
C ILE A 661 -2.88 -20.18 13.01
N THR A 662 -3.75 -19.23 13.33
CA THR A 662 -5.11 -19.55 13.83
C THR A 662 -6.04 -20.13 12.77
N LYS A 663 -5.88 -19.72 11.52
CA LYS A 663 -6.69 -20.16 10.37
C LYS A 663 -5.90 -19.98 9.08
N LEU A 664 -6.26 -20.72 8.02
CA LEU A 664 -5.64 -20.53 6.71
C LEU A 664 -5.87 -19.11 6.16
N PRO A 665 -4.86 -18.47 5.55
CA PRO A 665 -4.86 -17.05 5.15
C PRO A 665 -5.65 -16.76 3.86
N PHE A 666 -6.87 -17.28 3.74
CA PHE A 666 -7.76 -16.95 2.63
C PHE A 666 -8.17 -15.48 2.68
N ALA A 667 -8.24 -14.84 1.51
CA ALA A 667 -8.80 -13.50 1.39
C ALA A 667 -10.29 -13.49 1.83
N PRO A 668 -10.78 -12.36 2.36
CA PRO A 668 -12.20 -12.23 2.67
C PRO A 668 -13.07 -12.51 1.42
N PRO A 669 -14.13 -13.33 1.54
CA PRO A 669 -15.00 -13.65 0.41
C PRO A 669 -15.84 -12.45 -0.07
N ASP A 670 -15.97 -11.42 0.78
CA ASP A 670 -16.81 -10.25 0.55
C ASP A 670 -16.06 -9.07 -0.07
N ASP A 671 -14.79 -9.27 -0.47
CA ASP A 671 -14.02 -8.27 -1.21
C ASP A 671 -14.63 -8.02 -2.62
N PRO A 672 -15.08 -6.79 -2.93
CA PRO A 672 -15.76 -6.51 -4.20
C PRO A 672 -14.91 -6.81 -5.44
N VAL A 673 -13.61 -6.56 -5.37
CA VAL A 673 -12.67 -6.81 -6.48
C VAL A 673 -12.49 -8.32 -6.67
N GLY A 674 -12.21 -9.06 -5.61
CA GLY A 674 -12.12 -10.52 -5.62
C GLY A 674 -13.39 -11.20 -6.13
N GLN A 675 -14.57 -10.69 -5.76
CA GLN A 675 -15.85 -11.19 -6.29
C GLN A 675 -16.00 -10.94 -7.79
N ALA A 676 -15.72 -9.72 -8.26
CA ALA A 676 -15.79 -9.40 -9.69
C ALA A 676 -14.83 -10.28 -10.52
N ARG A 677 -13.61 -10.50 -10.01
CA ARG A 677 -12.63 -11.43 -10.62
C ARG A 677 -13.17 -12.86 -10.66
N ALA A 678 -13.75 -13.34 -9.56
CA ALA A 678 -14.29 -14.69 -9.47
C ALA A 678 -15.48 -14.89 -10.43
N GLU A 679 -16.36 -13.90 -10.60
CA GLU A 679 -17.44 -13.95 -11.58
C GLU A 679 -16.93 -14.01 -13.01
N TRP A 680 -15.96 -13.18 -13.35
CA TRP A 680 -15.35 -13.17 -14.69
C TRP A 680 -14.70 -14.53 -15.01
N LEU A 681 -13.96 -15.12 -14.08
CA LEU A 681 -13.39 -16.45 -14.27
C LEU A 681 -14.46 -17.53 -14.46
N ARG A 682 -15.54 -17.50 -13.66
CA ARG A 682 -16.65 -18.45 -13.82
C ARG A 682 -17.34 -18.30 -15.19
N ALA A 683 -17.54 -17.06 -15.64
CA ALA A 683 -18.11 -16.78 -16.96
C ALA A 683 -17.23 -17.32 -18.10
N ALA A 684 -15.90 -17.36 -17.90
CA ALA A 684 -14.94 -17.98 -18.80
C ALA A 684 -14.80 -19.52 -18.62
N GLY A 685 -15.63 -20.16 -17.81
CA GLY A 685 -15.57 -21.61 -17.55
C GLY A 685 -14.38 -22.06 -16.68
N ARG A 686 -13.75 -21.12 -15.96
CA ARG A 686 -12.57 -21.35 -15.12
C ARG A 686 -12.95 -21.41 -13.63
N ASP A 687 -12.11 -22.05 -12.82
CA ASP A 687 -12.34 -22.19 -11.37
C ASP A 687 -11.59 -21.09 -10.58
N PRO A 688 -12.28 -20.08 -10.01
CA PRO A 688 -11.64 -19.03 -9.24
C PRO A 688 -10.91 -19.53 -7.99
N PHE A 689 -11.38 -20.64 -7.40
CA PHE A 689 -10.75 -21.17 -6.19
C PHE A 689 -9.35 -21.70 -6.50
N GLN A 690 -9.21 -22.47 -7.59
CA GLN A 690 -7.93 -23.04 -8.01
C GLN A 690 -6.98 -21.99 -8.60
N GLU A 691 -7.50 -20.98 -9.30
CA GLU A 691 -6.68 -20.03 -10.03
C GLU A 691 -6.33 -18.75 -9.26
N LEU A 692 -7.16 -18.33 -8.30
CA LEU A 692 -6.95 -17.11 -7.52
C LEU A 692 -6.79 -17.38 -6.03
N VAL A 693 -7.76 -18.06 -5.42
CA VAL A 693 -7.85 -18.15 -3.96
C VAL A 693 -6.75 -19.04 -3.39
N LEU A 694 -6.55 -20.22 -3.98
CA LEU A 694 -5.60 -21.21 -3.49
C LEU A 694 -4.13 -20.77 -3.67
N PRO A 695 -3.67 -20.28 -4.83
CA PRO A 695 -2.28 -19.84 -4.99
C PRO A 695 -1.94 -18.63 -4.11
N ALA A 696 -2.86 -17.66 -3.97
CA ALA A 696 -2.69 -16.52 -3.07
C ALA A 696 -2.54 -16.97 -1.61
N ALA A 697 -3.37 -17.92 -1.16
CA ALA A 697 -3.27 -18.48 0.18
C ALA A 697 -1.99 -19.30 0.37
N ALA A 698 -1.51 -20.00 -0.66
CA ALA A 698 -0.26 -20.75 -0.64
C ALA A 698 0.94 -19.83 -0.40
N ILE A 699 1.04 -18.74 -1.17
CA ILE A 699 2.12 -17.75 -1.03
C ILE A 699 2.08 -17.14 0.38
N ARG A 700 0.92 -16.66 0.85
CA ARG A 700 0.79 -16.09 2.20
C ARG A 700 1.14 -17.07 3.30
N LEU A 701 0.70 -18.32 3.19
CA LEU A 701 1.02 -19.35 4.18
C LEU A 701 2.52 -19.65 4.21
N ALA A 702 3.17 -19.75 3.03
CA ALA A 702 4.61 -19.92 2.93
C ALA A 702 5.37 -18.72 3.54
N GLN A 703 4.86 -17.50 3.38
CA GLN A 703 5.45 -16.31 4.01
C GLN A 703 5.37 -16.35 5.52
N TRP A 704 4.23 -16.77 6.07
CA TRP A 704 4.03 -16.89 7.51
C TRP A 704 4.94 -17.98 8.08
N VAL A 705 4.93 -19.17 7.47
CA VAL A 705 5.76 -20.30 7.89
C VAL A 705 7.25 -19.99 7.75
N GLY A 706 7.66 -19.31 6.68
CA GLY A 706 9.04 -18.88 6.44
C GLY A 706 9.55 -17.85 7.46
N ARG A 707 8.70 -17.34 8.36
CA ARG A 707 9.14 -16.50 9.49
C ARG A 707 9.79 -17.26 10.62
N ALA A 708 9.42 -18.52 10.76
CA ALA A 708 9.83 -19.36 11.87
C ALA A 708 11.34 -19.59 11.88
N ILE A 709 11.99 -19.61 10.70
CA ILE A 709 13.43 -19.85 10.55
C ILE A 709 14.07 -18.67 9.80
N ARG A 710 15.01 -17.98 10.46
CA ARG A 710 15.75 -16.80 9.97
C ARG A 710 17.26 -17.01 9.96
N THR A 711 17.77 -17.93 10.77
CA THR A 711 19.20 -18.30 10.82
C THR A 711 19.38 -19.81 10.72
N GLU A 712 20.62 -20.26 10.49
CA GLU A 712 20.99 -21.69 10.39
C GLU A 712 20.86 -22.43 11.72
N ASP A 713 20.88 -21.71 12.84
CA ASP A 713 20.81 -22.25 14.20
C ASP A 713 19.40 -22.15 14.81
N ASP A 714 18.47 -21.51 14.10
CA ASP A 714 17.11 -21.32 14.59
C ASP A 714 16.41 -22.66 14.77
N ARG A 715 15.59 -22.73 15.82
CA ARG A 715 14.66 -23.82 16.06
C ARG A 715 13.26 -23.30 16.25
N ALA A 716 12.29 -23.86 15.53
CA ALA A 716 10.94 -23.36 15.61
C ALA A 716 9.84 -24.42 15.49
N GLN A 717 8.70 -24.12 16.10
CA GLN A 717 7.47 -24.88 16.04
C GLN A 717 6.38 -24.02 15.42
N VAL A 718 5.76 -24.52 14.36
CA VAL A 718 4.66 -23.83 13.69
C VAL A 718 3.37 -24.60 13.94
N TYR A 719 2.42 -23.97 14.63
CA TYR A 719 1.11 -24.54 14.92
C TYR A 719 0.10 -24.03 13.91
N CYS A 720 -0.65 -24.94 13.29
CA CYS A 720 -1.80 -24.58 12.46
C CYS A 720 -3.06 -25.24 13.01
N TYR A 721 -4.03 -24.42 13.41
CA TYR A 721 -5.30 -24.87 14.01
C TYR A 721 -6.40 -25.17 12.97
N ASP A 722 -6.14 -24.95 11.68
CA ASP A 722 -7.10 -25.23 10.62
C ASP A 722 -6.96 -26.67 10.11
N ARG A 723 -7.86 -27.56 10.56
CA ARG A 723 -7.83 -28.98 10.16
C ARG A 723 -7.86 -29.21 8.64
N ARG A 724 -8.39 -28.24 7.86
CA ARG A 724 -8.47 -28.35 6.40
C ARG A 724 -7.08 -28.44 5.76
N LEU A 725 -6.04 -27.92 6.42
CA LEU A 725 -4.66 -28.02 5.95
C LEU A 725 -4.20 -29.47 5.77
N HIS A 726 -4.64 -30.41 6.62
CA HIS A 726 -4.23 -31.81 6.53
C HIS A 726 -5.34 -32.77 6.06
N GLN A 727 -6.61 -32.39 6.20
CA GLN A 727 -7.75 -33.24 5.82
C GLN A 727 -8.27 -33.02 4.40
N SER A 728 -8.01 -31.87 3.78
CA SER A 728 -8.53 -31.55 2.45
C SER A 728 -7.48 -31.77 1.35
N ARG A 729 -7.95 -32.04 0.12
CA ARG A 729 -7.06 -32.17 -1.06
C ARG A 729 -6.27 -30.89 -1.33
N PHE A 730 -6.91 -29.72 -1.22
CA PHE A 730 -6.21 -28.45 -1.39
C PHE A 730 -5.22 -28.18 -0.25
N GLY A 731 -5.52 -28.64 0.97
CA GLY A 731 -4.60 -28.56 2.10
C GLY A 731 -3.30 -29.33 1.86
N GLN A 732 -3.38 -30.51 1.25
CA GLN A 732 -2.20 -31.27 0.84
C GLN A 732 -1.38 -30.50 -0.22
N GLN A 733 -2.03 -29.80 -1.14
CA GLN A 733 -1.35 -28.94 -2.12
C GLN A 733 -0.64 -27.76 -1.43
N LEU A 734 -1.30 -27.11 -0.45
CA LEU A 734 -0.68 -26.06 0.36
C LEU A 734 0.55 -26.59 1.10
N LEU A 735 0.43 -27.73 1.79
CA LEU A 735 1.54 -28.38 2.51
C LEU A 735 2.71 -28.76 1.62
N ALA A 736 2.45 -29.16 0.37
CA ALA A 736 3.49 -29.48 -0.60
C ALA A 736 4.29 -28.25 -1.07
N GLY A 737 3.68 -27.05 -1.00
CA GLY A 737 4.35 -25.78 -1.32
C GLY A 737 5.08 -25.13 -0.14
N LEU A 738 5.00 -25.70 1.06
CA LEU A 738 5.72 -25.20 2.24
C LEU A 738 7.14 -25.75 2.31
N PRO A 739 8.06 -25.07 3.03
CA PRO A 739 9.36 -25.66 3.33
C PRO A 739 9.22 -27.03 4.02
N PRO A 740 10.18 -27.95 3.84
CA PRO A 740 10.08 -29.35 4.25
C PRO A 740 10.29 -29.54 5.76
N PHE A 741 9.45 -28.91 6.58
CA PHE A 741 9.41 -29.13 8.04
C PHE A 741 8.93 -30.54 8.38
N GLU A 742 9.38 -31.07 9.52
CA GLU A 742 8.80 -32.28 10.09
C GLU A 742 7.30 -32.06 10.38
N ARG A 743 6.44 -32.97 9.94
CA ARG A 743 4.98 -32.82 10.11
C ARG A 743 4.52 -33.65 11.30
N VAL A 744 3.93 -33.01 12.30
CA VAL A 744 3.39 -33.67 13.50
C VAL A 744 1.89 -33.48 13.53
N LEU A 745 1.13 -34.58 13.44
CA LEU A 745 -0.32 -34.54 13.60
C LEU A 745 -0.65 -34.54 15.09
N ARG A 746 -1.35 -33.50 15.56
CA ARG A 746 -1.90 -33.46 16.91
C ARG A 746 -3.35 -33.95 16.87
N PRO A 747 -3.66 -35.11 17.49
CA PRO A 747 -5.02 -35.63 17.52
C PRO A 747 -5.94 -34.73 18.35
N LEU A 748 -7.25 -34.89 18.17
CA LEU A 748 -8.26 -34.20 18.98
C LEU A 748 -8.03 -34.48 20.46
N GLN A 749 -7.92 -33.44 21.28
CA GLN A 749 -7.91 -33.62 22.73
C GLN A 749 -9.28 -34.15 23.20
N SER A 750 -9.27 -35.17 24.05
CA SER A 750 -10.47 -35.67 24.74
C SER A 750 -10.87 -34.67 25.83
N ALA A 751 -12.14 -34.28 25.83
CA ALA A 751 -12.81 -33.37 26.77
C ALA A 751 -12.17 -31.97 26.98
N PHE A 752 -12.83 -30.93 26.46
CA PHE A 752 -12.68 -29.56 26.96
C PHE A 752 -13.17 -29.54 28.40
N ALA A 753 -12.26 -29.57 29.39
CA ALA A 753 -12.62 -29.10 30.72
C ALA A 753 -12.84 -27.57 30.58
N PRO A 754 -14.03 -27.03 30.87
CA PRO A 754 -14.22 -25.59 30.89
C PRO A 754 -13.23 -24.98 31.89
N LEU A 755 -12.53 -23.94 31.46
CA LEU A 755 -11.65 -23.12 32.29
C LEU A 755 -12.41 -22.42 33.41
#